data_AF-A0A835J0T0-F1
#
_entry.id   AF-A0A835J0T0-F1
#
_cell.length_a   1.000
_cell.length_b   1.000
_cell.length_c   1.000
_cell.angle_alpha   90.00
_cell.angle_beta   90.00
_cell.angle_gamma   90.00
#
_symmetry.space_group_name_H-M   'P 1'
#
loop_
_entity.id
_entity.type
_entity.pdbx_description
1 polymer ?
#
loop_
_entity_poly.entity_id
_entity_poly.type
_entity_poly.pdbx_seq_one_letter_code
_entity_poly.pdbx_strand_id
1 'polypeptide(L)'
;MALTHFASSFCTLPTLASPSRALVGPVSSKNYRSLPPKVRCMVATEAADQIVRRSANYQSSIWEYDFVQSLTSKYKGEPYTARTKKLKAEISMRLANASKPLDQLELIDTLQRLGLSYHFVDEIESILKSLFDENHIQNTKTANDLYATALEFRLLRQHGYKVPQEVFNQFKDEQGNFRAWLHDDLKGMLYLYEASHLLVEGESILDGARDFTAKNLENYVKKCNSSGYLSKLVSHALELPLAWRMLRLEAHWFINVYETKTDMEPVLLELAKLDFNMVQALHQEDLKHSARWWKSTGLGEKLDFARDRLMENFFWAVGVIFEPQFSNCRRMLAKVNSLITTIDDVYDVYGTLDELELFTDVVVRWDLNFMDQLPHYMKLCFLSLYNSVNEMAYDILKDQGVDILPYLKKTWADLCKSYLLEAKWYYSGYTPSLQEYLDNAWVSISAPVILVHAYFYVSSPTPEEASHFMEEYPDIIRWSSMILRLADDLGTSSYELKRGDVSKSIQCYMYETEVSEEKARDHIKNLIGNTWKKINDYRFANPRTSQTFIGVAMNLARMAQCMYQYGDGHGVGDLETKDRRVDAYFKWFPESLEKINSNQQFFSCPVDVVMWYKEPPRGLGYYSDGPPYTPTAACFNKFGDLDYVGNSKGEILIIDHKSIQVHAMVPTPAGAVIKNIVFSRDGQCLLINSNVRTIRIYENLLPLKDGLTALGDLNKTVDEAAGVEKMKAVGSKCLALFREFQDTITKVHWKAPCFSGDGEWVSGGSASKGEYKIYIWDRVGHLENILEGPKEALIDLAWHPVHPIIVSVSLTGMDHTENWSAFAPDFKELEEDEEYVDCEDEFDLIPETVKVKESDINEDDDVDILTVEKDAFTNPCPDVPEQQDKCVGSSSKLMGSNNSGSPLSEEAGQNGQAMNHASSPLEGNTICIFKDS
;
A
#
# COMPACT_ATOMS: atom_id res chain seq x y z
N MET A 1 36.51 -22.66 -6.57
CA MET A 1 37.23 -23.46 -7.58
C MET A 1 38.15 -22.54 -8.37
N ALA A 2 38.94 -23.08 -9.31
CA ALA A 2 39.77 -22.32 -10.24
C ALA A 2 38.92 -21.48 -11.23
N LEU A 3 39.40 -20.50 -12.01
CA LEU A 3 40.53 -19.55 -12.02
C LEU A 3 40.55 -19.02 -13.48
N THR A 4 40.40 -17.70 -13.72
CA THR A 4 40.99 -16.88 -14.83
C THR A 4 40.32 -15.50 -14.78
N HIS A 5 40.96 -14.38 -14.39
CA HIS A 5 42.07 -13.63 -15.03
C HIS A 5 41.81 -13.11 -16.45
N PHE A 6 41.65 -11.80 -16.55
CA PHE A 6 42.60 -10.92 -17.28
C PHE A 6 42.74 -9.59 -16.51
N ALA A 7 43.80 -8.80 -16.76
CA ALA A 7 44.12 -7.64 -15.91
C ALA A 7 44.81 -6.47 -16.63
N SER A 8 44.46 -5.26 -16.17
CA SER A 8 45.32 -4.08 -15.90
C SER A 8 46.17 -3.42 -17.01
N SER A 9 45.99 -2.10 -17.19
CA SER A 9 47.04 -1.04 -17.22
C SER A 9 46.48 0.27 -17.83
N PHE A 10 46.97 1.49 -17.56
CA PHE A 10 47.53 2.13 -16.34
C PHE A 10 47.86 3.61 -16.69
N CYS A 11 47.55 4.59 -15.81
CA CYS A 11 48.10 5.98 -15.82
C CYS A 11 47.79 6.87 -17.07
N THR A 12 47.89 8.21 -17.08
CA THR A 12 48.09 9.28 -16.04
C THR A 12 47.61 10.63 -16.58
N LEU A 13 47.27 11.58 -15.68
CA LEU A 13 47.15 13.02 -15.96
C LEU A 13 48.51 13.65 -16.38
N PRO A 14 48.51 14.81 -17.06
CA PRO A 14 48.78 16.04 -16.31
C PRO A 14 47.93 17.26 -16.69
N THR A 15 47.99 18.28 -15.82
CA THR A 15 47.15 19.47 -15.73
C THR A 15 47.65 20.71 -16.49
N LEU A 16 46.71 21.64 -16.74
CA LEU A 16 46.85 23.12 -16.73
C LEU A 16 48.00 23.81 -17.49
N ALA A 17 47.65 24.61 -18.51
CA ALA A 17 48.02 26.03 -18.57
C ALA A 17 47.20 26.84 -19.62
N SER A 18 46.78 28.05 -19.22
CA SER A 18 46.40 29.17 -20.10
C SER A 18 47.17 30.42 -19.59
N PRO A 19 47.01 31.66 -20.13
CA PRO A 19 46.31 32.13 -21.33
C PRO A 19 47.21 33.01 -22.24
N SER A 20 46.67 33.67 -23.29
CA SER A 20 46.71 35.15 -23.44
C SER A 20 46.22 35.72 -24.79
N ARG A 21 45.79 36.99 -24.74
CA ARG A 21 45.00 37.80 -25.70
C ARG A 21 45.75 38.39 -26.93
N ALA A 22 45.07 38.30 -28.09
CA ALA A 22 44.56 39.43 -28.94
C ALA A 22 45.43 40.21 -29.98
N LEU A 23 44.69 41.05 -30.75
CA LEU A 23 45.06 42.20 -31.62
C LEU A 23 45.21 42.04 -33.15
N VAL A 24 44.05 41.98 -33.83
CA VAL A 24 43.56 42.92 -34.89
C VAL A 24 44.59 43.68 -35.76
N GLY A 25 44.50 43.53 -37.10
CA GLY A 25 45.12 44.43 -38.10
C GLY A 25 44.63 44.20 -39.56
N PRO A 26 44.62 45.21 -40.47
CA PRO A 26 43.52 45.34 -41.47
C PRO A 26 43.92 45.62 -42.95
N VAL A 27 42.94 45.94 -43.83
CA VAL A 27 43.03 46.55 -45.20
C VAL A 27 43.42 45.56 -46.35
N SER A 28 42.78 45.52 -47.56
CA SER A 28 41.58 46.20 -48.12
C SER A 28 40.96 45.49 -49.35
N SER A 29 39.64 45.71 -49.51
CA SER A 29 38.71 45.63 -50.67
C SER A 29 39.16 45.51 -52.15
N LYS A 30 38.25 44.92 -52.96
CA LYS A 30 37.83 45.40 -54.31
C LYS A 30 36.40 44.92 -54.63
N ASN A 31 35.70 45.61 -55.54
CA ASN A 31 34.23 45.52 -55.72
C ASN A 31 33.77 44.86 -57.02
N TYR A 32 32.58 44.23 -56.99
CA TYR A 32 31.65 44.16 -58.13
C TYR A 32 30.21 44.43 -57.65
N ARG A 33 29.34 44.92 -58.55
CA ARG A 33 27.88 45.09 -58.37
C ARG A 33 27.14 43.97 -59.14
N SER A 34 25.85 43.68 -59.02
CA SER A 34 24.68 44.38 -58.42
C SER A 34 23.49 43.41 -58.24
N LEU A 35 22.62 43.61 -57.23
CA LEU A 35 21.14 43.66 -57.32
C LEU A 35 20.49 43.74 -55.90
N PRO A 36 19.35 44.43 -55.71
CA PRO A 36 18.57 44.47 -54.46
C PRO A 36 17.21 43.73 -54.58
N PRO A 37 16.38 43.63 -53.53
CA PRO A 37 16.70 43.44 -52.10
C PRO A 37 15.85 42.33 -51.42
N LYS A 38 16.31 41.80 -50.28
CA LYS A 38 15.41 41.32 -49.20
C LYS A 38 15.98 41.66 -47.83
N VAL A 39 15.37 42.61 -47.13
CA VAL A 39 15.64 42.85 -45.71
C VAL A 39 14.89 41.79 -44.91
N ARG A 40 15.58 40.71 -44.54
CA ARG A 40 15.09 39.85 -43.44
C ARG A 40 15.37 40.59 -42.13
N CYS A 41 14.31 41.00 -41.45
CA CYS A 41 14.41 41.34 -40.03
C CYS A 41 14.66 40.03 -39.27
N MET A 42 15.92 39.72 -38.99
CA MET A 42 16.24 38.69 -38.01
C MET A 42 16.10 39.34 -36.64
N VAL A 43 14.98 39.07 -35.97
CA VAL A 43 14.92 39.25 -34.52
C VAL A 43 15.95 38.28 -33.95
N ALA A 44 17.03 38.82 -33.40
CA ALA A 44 17.87 38.05 -32.50
C ALA A 44 17.06 37.85 -31.21
N THR A 45 16.22 36.80 -31.21
CA THR A 45 15.85 36.17 -29.95
C THR A 45 17.16 35.71 -29.33
N GLU A 46 17.55 36.34 -28.23
CA GLU A 46 18.48 35.72 -27.30
C GLU A 46 17.91 34.31 -27.03
N ALA A 47 18.74 33.29 -27.26
CA ALA A 47 18.41 31.96 -26.79
C ALA A 47 18.47 32.06 -25.27
N ALA A 48 17.32 32.30 -24.64
CA ALA A 48 17.21 32.24 -23.19
C ALA A 48 17.65 30.84 -22.78
N ASP A 49 18.70 30.76 -21.96
CA ASP A 49 19.24 29.48 -21.49
C ASP A 49 18.10 28.66 -20.92
N GLN A 50 17.73 27.59 -21.62
CA GLN A 50 16.50 26.87 -21.37
C GLN A 50 16.70 26.04 -20.09
N ILE A 51 16.30 26.61 -18.95
CA ILE A 51 16.60 26.07 -17.62
C ILE A 51 16.07 24.64 -17.50
N VAL A 52 16.95 23.67 -17.68
CA VAL A 52 16.63 22.24 -17.58
C VAL A 52 16.36 21.91 -16.11
N ARG A 53 15.11 21.62 -15.79
CA ARG A 53 14.67 21.15 -14.47
C ARG A 53 14.80 19.64 -14.40
N ARG A 54 15.26 19.11 -13.27
CA ARG A 54 15.11 17.70 -12.94
C ARG A 54 13.67 17.45 -12.46
N SER A 55 13.20 16.24 -12.64
CA SER A 55 11.93 15.74 -12.11
C SER A 55 12.16 14.35 -11.55
N ALA A 56 11.62 14.07 -10.36
CA ALA A 56 11.61 12.72 -9.78
C ALA A 56 10.43 11.86 -10.30
N ASN A 57 9.55 12.43 -11.13
CA ASN A 57 8.35 11.78 -11.69
C ASN A 57 7.45 11.15 -10.62
N TYR A 58 7.25 11.89 -9.52
CA TYR A 58 6.42 11.47 -8.40
C TYR A 58 4.98 11.16 -8.84
N GLN A 59 4.43 10.09 -8.27
CA GLN A 59 3.02 9.74 -8.47
C GLN A 59 2.12 10.69 -7.66
N SER A 60 0.98 11.09 -8.22
CA SER A 60 -0.06 11.87 -7.55
C SER A 60 -0.51 11.22 -6.23
N SER A 61 -1.13 12.02 -5.34
CA SER A 61 -1.80 11.46 -4.15
C SER A 61 -2.84 10.40 -4.57
N ILE A 62 -2.79 9.23 -3.93
CA ILE A 62 -3.81 8.17 -4.08
C ILE A 62 -5.11 8.48 -3.31
N TRP A 63 -5.21 9.66 -2.70
CA TRP A 63 -6.28 10.06 -1.80
C TRP A 63 -6.92 11.38 -2.26
N GLU A 64 -8.18 11.32 -2.68
CA GLU A 64 -8.96 12.52 -2.98
C GLU A 64 -9.29 13.30 -1.69
N TYR A 65 -8.91 14.58 -1.62
CA TYR A 65 -9.18 15.38 -0.42
C TYR A 65 -10.67 15.63 -0.16
N ASP A 66 -11.52 15.50 -1.17
CA ASP A 66 -12.97 15.64 -1.02
C ASP A 66 -13.59 14.33 -0.45
N PHE A 67 -13.02 13.15 -0.75
CA PHE A 67 -13.28 11.93 0.03
C PHE A 67 -12.85 12.10 1.49
N VAL A 68 -11.68 12.68 1.76
CA VAL A 68 -11.22 12.95 3.13
C VAL A 68 -12.18 13.90 3.88
N GLN A 69 -12.74 14.92 3.22
CA GLN A 69 -13.80 15.74 3.83
C GLN A 69 -15.09 14.96 4.09
N SER A 70 -15.46 14.02 3.19
CA SER A 70 -16.70 13.22 3.28
C SER A 70 -16.73 12.23 4.45
N LEU A 71 -15.58 11.87 5.02
CA LEU A 71 -15.46 10.86 6.08
C LEU A 71 -16.44 11.13 7.23
N THR A 72 -17.16 10.11 7.68
CA THR A 72 -18.00 10.18 8.88
C THR A 72 -17.69 9.02 9.81
N SER A 73 -17.91 9.24 11.11
CA SER A 73 -17.73 8.20 12.12
C SER A 73 -18.83 8.25 13.15
N LYS A 74 -19.40 7.08 13.45
CA LYS A 74 -20.40 6.87 14.49
C LYS A 74 -19.83 6.92 15.91
N TYR A 75 -18.51 6.74 16.09
CA TYR A 75 -17.86 6.59 17.41
C TYR A 75 -17.63 7.93 18.14
N LYS A 76 -18.65 8.78 18.15
CA LYS A 76 -18.64 10.14 18.71
C LYS A 76 -19.85 10.36 19.62
N GLY A 77 -19.69 11.20 20.63
CA GLY A 77 -20.79 11.61 21.51
C GLY A 77 -20.90 10.84 22.82
N GLU A 78 -22.04 11.03 23.49
CA GLU A 78 -22.24 10.65 24.90
C GLU A 78 -22.24 9.13 25.16
N PRO A 79 -22.94 8.26 24.39
CA PRO A 79 -23.07 6.85 24.76
C PRO A 79 -21.75 6.08 24.82
N TYR A 80 -20.87 6.30 23.83
CA TYR A 80 -19.52 5.74 23.82
C TYR A 80 -18.68 6.30 24.97
N THR A 81 -18.76 7.61 25.21
CA THR A 81 -18.06 8.27 26.34
C THR A 81 -18.50 7.69 27.69
N ALA A 82 -19.79 7.43 27.89
CA ALA A 82 -20.34 6.83 29.10
C ALA A 82 -19.90 5.37 29.26
N ARG A 83 -19.94 4.56 28.18
CA ARG A 83 -19.46 3.18 28.20
C ARG A 83 -17.97 3.09 28.51
N THR A 84 -17.15 3.91 27.85
CA THR A 84 -15.71 4.05 28.07
C THR A 84 -15.38 4.45 29.51
N LYS A 85 -16.10 5.42 30.09
CA LYS A 85 -15.94 5.79 31.52
C LYS A 85 -16.23 4.61 32.47
N LYS A 86 -17.30 3.84 32.21
CA LYS A 86 -17.63 2.66 33.02
C LYS A 86 -16.55 1.58 32.94
N LEU A 87 -16.06 1.28 31.74
CA LEU A 87 -15.00 0.28 31.52
C LEU A 87 -13.68 0.70 32.20
N LYS A 88 -13.29 1.98 32.10
CA LYS A 88 -12.09 2.51 32.76
C LYS A 88 -12.18 2.40 34.29
N ALA A 89 -13.30 2.81 34.89
CA ALA A 89 -13.50 2.67 36.32
C ALA A 89 -13.42 1.20 36.81
N GLU A 90 -13.87 0.23 35.99
CA GLU A 90 -13.74 -1.19 36.30
C GLU A 90 -12.27 -1.67 36.26
N ILE A 91 -11.45 -1.11 35.37
CA ILE A 91 -10.02 -1.44 35.23
C ILE A 91 -9.16 -0.75 36.30
N SER A 92 -9.43 0.50 36.66
CA SER A 92 -8.78 1.17 37.81
C SER A 92 -9.04 0.39 39.11
N MET A 93 -10.25 -0.15 39.30
CA MET A 93 -10.53 -1.06 40.41
C MET A 93 -9.76 -2.38 40.32
N ARG A 94 -9.43 -2.91 39.13
CA ARG A 94 -8.59 -4.11 39.00
C ARG A 94 -7.13 -3.82 39.35
N LEU A 95 -6.56 -2.73 38.84
CA LEU A 95 -5.20 -2.26 39.15
C LEU A 95 -5.00 -2.09 40.67
N ALA A 96 -5.98 -1.50 41.37
CA ALA A 96 -5.95 -1.30 42.81
C ALA A 96 -6.20 -2.57 43.66
N ASN A 97 -6.85 -3.61 43.12
CA ASN A 97 -7.17 -4.85 43.85
C ASN A 97 -6.27 -6.05 43.50
N ALA A 98 -5.40 -5.93 42.49
CA ALA A 98 -4.49 -6.99 42.07
C ALA A 98 -3.44 -7.27 43.16
N SER A 99 -3.54 -8.43 43.81
CA SER A 99 -2.83 -8.74 45.05
C SER A 99 -1.43 -9.36 44.88
N LYS A 100 -0.97 -9.54 43.63
CA LYS A 100 0.40 -9.96 43.32
C LYS A 100 1.07 -8.98 42.35
N PRO A 101 2.36 -8.65 42.57
CA PRO A 101 3.15 -7.86 41.64
C PRO A 101 3.15 -8.37 40.19
N LEU A 102 3.26 -9.69 39.96
CA LEU A 102 3.25 -10.22 38.59
C LEU A 102 1.89 -10.00 37.89
N ASP A 103 0.78 -10.24 38.60
CA ASP A 103 -0.57 -9.99 38.09
C ASP A 103 -0.77 -8.50 37.73
N GLN A 104 -0.17 -7.58 38.50
CA GLN A 104 -0.15 -6.14 38.20
C GLN A 104 0.69 -5.83 36.96
N LEU A 105 1.90 -6.37 36.86
CA LEU A 105 2.81 -6.16 35.73
C LEU A 105 2.24 -6.70 34.41
N GLU A 106 1.59 -7.87 34.41
CA GLU A 106 0.91 -8.42 33.23
C GLU A 106 -0.27 -7.54 32.78
N LEU A 107 -1.01 -6.94 33.72
CA LEU A 107 -2.09 -5.99 33.43
C LEU A 107 -1.54 -4.67 32.86
N ILE A 108 -0.45 -4.13 33.41
CA ILE A 108 0.21 -2.91 32.91
C ILE A 108 0.73 -3.12 31.48
N ASP A 109 1.40 -4.25 31.21
CA ASP A 109 1.88 -4.58 29.87
C ASP A 109 0.73 -4.73 28.86
N THR A 110 -0.34 -5.43 29.27
CA THR A 110 -1.54 -5.58 28.45
C THR A 110 -2.19 -4.22 28.15
N LEU A 111 -2.25 -3.30 29.12
CA LEU A 111 -2.77 -1.94 28.92
C LEU A 111 -1.88 -1.10 28.00
N GLN A 112 -0.55 -1.20 28.10
CA GLN A 112 0.37 -0.53 27.18
C GLN A 112 0.20 -1.04 25.75
N ARG A 113 0.23 -2.36 25.56
CA ARG A 113 0.15 -2.99 24.23
C ARG A 113 -1.21 -2.87 23.57
N LEU A 114 -2.31 -2.76 24.33
CA LEU A 114 -3.63 -2.41 23.80
C LEU A 114 -3.79 -0.89 23.50
N GLY A 115 -2.76 -0.07 23.75
CA GLY A 115 -2.80 1.38 23.53
C GLY A 115 -3.65 2.16 24.55
N LEU A 116 -3.92 1.55 25.72
CA LEU A 116 -4.83 2.08 26.76
C LEU A 116 -4.12 2.74 27.94
N SER A 117 -2.81 2.56 28.11
CA SER A 117 -2.06 3.01 29.31
C SER A 117 -2.16 4.50 29.60
N TYR A 118 -2.39 5.34 28.59
CA TYR A 118 -2.51 6.80 28.78
C TYR A 118 -3.79 7.24 29.51
N HIS A 119 -4.71 6.31 29.80
CA HIS A 119 -5.88 6.55 30.67
C HIS A 119 -5.63 6.21 32.14
N PHE A 120 -4.48 5.61 32.47
CA PHE A 120 -4.18 5.02 33.78
C PHE A 120 -2.78 5.42 34.28
N VAL A 121 -2.30 6.62 33.90
CA VAL A 121 -0.93 7.07 34.16
C VAL A 121 -0.61 7.08 35.66
N ASP A 122 -1.48 7.71 36.46
CA ASP A 122 -1.33 7.80 37.91
C ASP A 122 -1.28 6.41 38.59
N GLU A 123 -2.14 5.47 38.17
CA GLU A 123 -2.12 4.09 38.71
C GLU A 123 -0.86 3.32 38.30
N ILE A 124 -0.41 3.46 37.06
CA ILE A 124 0.78 2.76 36.53
C ILE A 124 2.05 3.29 37.21
N GLU A 125 2.22 4.61 37.31
CA GLU A 125 3.37 5.23 37.99
C GLU A 125 3.42 4.82 39.47
N SER A 126 2.27 4.84 40.16
CA SER A 126 2.15 4.46 41.58
C SER A 126 2.56 3.00 41.82
N ILE A 127 2.07 2.06 41.01
CA ILE A 127 2.41 0.63 41.13
C ILE A 127 3.90 0.40 40.85
N LEU A 128 4.42 0.90 39.73
CA LEU A 128 5.82 0.71 39.34
C LEU A 128 6.79 1.34 40.34
N LYS A 129 6.42 2.47 40.94
CA LYS A 129 7.20 3.08 42.02
C LYS A 129 7.29 2.18 43.24
N SER A 130 6.18 1.58 43.70
CA SER A 130 6.20 0.69 44.89
C SER A 130 7.14 -0.51 44.66
N LEU A 131 7.05 -1.15 43.48
CA LEU A 131 7.92 -2.28 43.12
C LEU A 131 9.41 -1.89 43.08
N PHE A 132 9.73 -0.69 42.59
CA PHE A 132 11.09 -0.15 42.59
C PHE A 132 11.60 0.17 44.00
N ASP A 133 10.83 0.94 44.79
CA ASP A 133 11.21 1.35 46.16
C ASP A 133 11.39 0.11 47.07
N GLU A 134 10.54 -0.92 46.90
CA GLU A 134 10.64 -2.21 47.61
C GLU A 134 11.78 -3.12 47.11
N ASN A 135 12.49 -2.74 46.03
CA ASN A 135 13.49 -3.56 45.34
C ASN A 135 12.98 -4.97 45.02
N HIS A 136 11.74 -5.07 44.53
CA HIS A 136 10.98 -6.32 44.42
C HIS A 136 11.72 -7.41 43.61
N ILE A 137 12.36 -7.06 42.48
CA ILE A 137 13.23 -7.96 41.69
C ILE A 137 14.30 -8.68 42.54
N GLN A 138 14.91 -7.99 43.51
CA GLN A 138 16.02 -8.53 44.31
C GLN A 138 15.54 -9.20 45.61
N ASN A 139 14.43 -8.73 46.18
CA ASN A 139 13.95 -9.14 47.49
C ASN A 139 12.98 -10.35 47.46
N THR A 140 12.40 -10.70 46.32
CA THR A 140 11.37 -11.75 46.24
C THR A 140 11.92 -13.14 45.88
N LYS A 141 11.16 -14.17 46.28
CA LYS A 141 11.43 -15.58 45.93
C LYS A 141 11.06 -15.94 44.48
N THR A 142 10.92 -14.94 43.62
CA THR A 142 10.84 -15.04 42.15
C THR A 142 12.18 -15.43 41.54
N ALA A 143 13.25 -15.50 42.33
CA ALA A 143 14.53 -16.04 41.90
C ALA A 143 14.36 -17.36 41.11
N ASN A 144 14.91 -17.39 39.89
CA ASN A 144 14.71 -18.38 38.80
C ASN A 144 13.49 -18.20 37.86
N ASP A 145 12.60 -17.22 38.03
CA ASP A 145 11.57 -16.87 37.04
C ASP A 145 12.10 -15.80 36.06
N LEU A 146 12.46 -16.22 34.84
CA LEU A 146 12.98 -15.33 33.81
C LEU A 146 11.89 -14.38 33.29
N TYR A 147 10.66 -14.87 33.14
CA TYR A 147 9.55 -14.09 32.62
C TYR A 147 9.21 -12.91 33.54
N ALA A 148 9.01 -13.16 34.82
CA ALA A 148 8.72 -12.12 35.81
C ALA A 148 9.86 -11.09 35.89
N THR A 149 11.11 -11.56 35.98
CA THR A 149 12.28 -10.67 36.07
C THR A 149 12.42 -9.78 34.84
N ALA A 150 12.26 -10.34 33.63
CA ALA A 150 12.39 -9.59 32.40
C ALA A 150 11.24 -8.60 32.19
N LEU A 151 10.00 -8.97 32.55
CA LEU A 151 8.84 -8.08 32.50
C LEU A 151 9.00 -6.90 33.45
N GLU A 152 9.35 -7.15 34.71
CA GLU A 152 9.51 -6.09 35.72
C GLU A 152 10.64 -5.13 35.35
N PHE A 153 11.81 -5.67 34.97
CA PHE A 153 12.93 -4.89 34.44
C PHE A 153 12.52 -4.03 33.24
N ARG A 154 11.78 -4.60 32.28
CA ARG A 154 11.32 -3.92 31.08
C ARG A 154 10.38 -2.77 31.41
N LEU A 155 9.35 -3.01 32.22
CA LEU A 155 8.38 -1.98 32.59
C LEU A 155 9.02 -0.86 33.42
N LEU A 156 9.86 -1.21 34.39
CA LEU A 156 10.60 -0.22 35.19
C LEU A 156 11.48 0.68 34.31
N ARG A 157 12.29 0.10 33.40
CA ARG A 157 13.06 0.92 32.44
C ARG A 157 12.17 1.67 31.45
N GLN A 158 11.03 1.13 31.04
CA GLN A 158 10.03 1.85 30.22
C GLN A 158 9.42 3.06 30.95
N HIS A 159 9.52 3.15 32.27
CA HIS A 159 9.07 4.30 33.08
C HIS A 159 10.22 5.08 33.74
N GLY A 160 11.45 4.96 33.23
CA GLY A 160 12.59 5.81 33.66
C GLY A 160 13.30 5.36 34.94
N TYR A 161 12.97 4.19 35.50
CA TYR A 161 13.67 3.63 36.65
C TYR A 161 14.97 2.93 36.20
N LYS A 162 16.12 3.34 36.76
CA LYS A 162 17.46 2.80 36.40
C LYS A 162 17.73 1.46 37.11
N VAL A 163 17.06 0.40 36.67
CA VAL A 163 17.27 -0.98 37.14
C VAL A 163 18.59 -1.54 36.58
N PRO A 164 19.50 -2.11 37.40
CA PRO A 164 20.77 -2.67 36.93
C PRO A 164 20.60 -3.94 36.08
N GLN A 165 21.43 -4.13 35.05
CA GLN A 165 21.46 -5.36 34.22
C GLN A 165 21.81 -6.62 35.04
N GLU A 166 22.47 -6.45 36.19
CA GLU A 166 22.98 -7.53 37.03
C GLU A 166 21.87 -8.41 37.63
N VAL A 167 20.60 -7.98 37.59
CA VAL A 167 19.43 -8.80 37.96
C VAL A 167 19.31 -10.08 37.13
N PHE A 168 19.89 -10.10 35.92
CA PHE A 168 19.89 -11.27 35.06
C PHE A 168 21.02 -12.27 35.36
N ASN A 169 21.98 -11.95 36.24
CA ASN A 169 23.10 -12.86 36.56
C ASN A 169 22.65 -14.20 37.16
N GLN A 170 21.50 -14.26 37.82
CA GLN A 170 20.91 -15.50 38.33
C GLN A 170 20.64 -16.54 37.22
N PHE A 171 20.34 -16.08 36.00
CA PHE A 171 20.07 -16.94 34.83
C PHE A 171 21.34 -17.38 34.11
N LYS A 172 22.53 -17.05 34.66
CA LYS A 172 23.83 -17.32 34.05
C LYS A 172 24.59 -18.43 34.77
N ASP A 173 25.41 -19.17 34.02
CA ASP A 173 26.29 -20.23 34.54
C ASP A 173 27.59 -19.66 35.14
N GLU A 174 28.42 -20.54 35.69
CA GLU A 174 29.73 -20.18 36.29
C GLU A 174 30.74 -19.65 35.27
N GLN A 175 30.49 -19.86 33.98
CA GLN A 175 31.30 -19.39 32.86
C GLN A 175 30.78 -18.04 32.30
N GLY A 176 29.67 -17.51 32.83
CA GLY A 176 29.10 -16.23 32.43
C GLY A 176 28.20 -16.28 31.19
N ASN A 177 27.74 -17.46 30.76
CA ASN A 177 26.77 -17.62 29.67
C ASN A 177 25.35 -17.78 30.25
N PHE A 178 24.32 -17.51 29.45
CA PHE A 178 22.93 -17.83 29.83
C PHE A 178 22.71 -19.34 29.86
N ARG A 179 22.06 -19.83 30.94
CA ARG A 179 21.92 -21.28 31.21
C ARG A 179 21.11 -21.97 30.12
N ALA A 180 21.61 -23.11 29.64
CA ALA A 180 21.01 -23.83 28.52
C ALA A 180 19.52 -24.18 28.71
N TRP A 181 19.08 -24.51 29.93
CA TRP A 181 17.67 -24.88 30.21
C TRP A 181 16.65 -23.77 29.94
N LEU A 182 17.07 -22.51 29.78
CA LEU A 182 16.17 -21.41 29.40
C LEU A 182 15.53 -21.60 28.01
N HIS A 183 16.07 -22.49 27.16
CA HIS A 183 15.48 -22.81 25.86
C HIS A 183 14.06 -23.40 25.93
N ASP A 184 13.66 -23.97 27.07
CA ASP A 184 12.32 -24.50 27.31
C ASP A 184 11.30 -23.41 27.71
N ASP A 185 11.74 -22.27 28.26
CA ASP A 185 10.87 -21.14 28.64
C ASP A 185 10.76 -20.11 27.51
N LEU A 186 9.92 -20.42 26.52
CA LEU A 186 9.64 -19.51 25.40
C LEU A 186 9.06 -18.15 25.84
N LYS A 187 8.33 -18.09 26.97
CA LYS A 187 7.70 -16.85 27.44
C LYS A 187 8.75 -15.94 28.07
N GLY A 188 9.62 -16.47 28.94
CA GLY A 188 10.75 -15.75 29.50
C GLY A 188 11.78 -15.36 28.45
N MET A 189 12.09 -16.23 27.48
CA MET A 189 13.01 -15.91 26.38
C MET A 189 12.51 -14.75 25.50
N LEU A 190 11.21 -14.69 25.20
CA LEU A 190 10.61 -13.56 24.50
C LEU A 190 10.70 -12.26 25.32
N TYR A 191 10.38 -12.31 26.61
CA TYR A 191 10.37 -11.08 27.42
C TYR A 191 11.78 -10.62 27.77
N LEU A 192 12.77 -11.52 27.85
CA LEU A 192 14.19 -11.19 27.94
C LEU A 192 14.70 -10.52 26.65
N TYR A 193 14.27 -11.00 25.47
CA TYR A 193 14.56 -10.34 24.19
C TYR A 193 14.01 -8.90 24.18
N GLU A 194 12.75 -8.70 24.55
CA GLU A 194 12.15 -7.36 24.61
C GLU A 194 12.80 -6.46 25.68
N ALA A 195 13.15 -7.02 26.84
CA ALA A 195 13.89 -6.32 27.89
C ALA A 195 15.29 -5.88 27.44
N SER A 196 15.97 -6.72 26.65
CA SER A 196 17.34 -6.45 26.19
C SER A 196 17.46 -5.21 25.31
N HIS A 197 16.39 -4.78 24.62
CA HIS A 197 16.37 -3.58 23.78
C HIS A 197 16.31 -2.26 24.57
N LEU A 198 16.19 -2.32 25.90
CA LEU A 198 16.29 -1.19 26.82
C LEU A 198 17.68 -1.02 27.42
N LEU A 199 18.70 -1.65 26.83
CA LEU A 199 20.09 -1.52 27.23
C LEU A 199 20.67 -0.11 26.95
N VAL A 200 21.66 0.27 27.76
CA VAL A 200 22.48 1.46 27.54
C VAL A 200 23.93 1.07 27.17
N GLU A 201 24.79 2.06 26.95
CA GLU A 201 26.19 1.81 26.62
C GLU A 201 26.94 1.14 27.80
N GLY A 202 27.76 0.12 27.49
CA GLY A 202 28.48 -0.70 28.47
C GLY A 202 27.75 -1.94 28.99
N GLU A 203 26.46 -2.14 28.69
CA GLU A 203 25.64 -3.23 29.26
C GLU A 203 25.78 -4.57 28.54
N SER A 204 26.99 -5.16 28.64
CA SER A 204 27.36 -6.42 28.03
C SER A 204 26.50 -7.63 28.44
N ILE A 205 25.82 -7.60 29.59
CA ILE A 205 24.88 -8.67 29.98
C ILE A 205 23.62 -8.62 29.09
N LEU A 206 23.16 -7.42 28.72
CA LEU A 206 21.98 -7.23 27.89
C LEU A 206 22.27 -7.39 26.40
N ASP A 207 23.42 -6.93 25.90
CA ASP A 207 23.86 -7.28 24.54
C ASP A 207 23.95 -8.81 24.39
N GLY A 208 24.59 -9.50 25.34
CA GLY A 208 24.65 -10.97 25.34
C GLY A 208 23.28 -11.65 25.53
N ALA A 209 22.32 -11.01 26.23
CA ALA A 209 20.96 -11.51 26.37
C ALA A 209 20.17 -11.40 25.07
N ARG A 210 20.29 -10.29 24.34
CA ARG A 210 19.68 -10.09 23.03
C ARG A 210 20.15 -11.16 22.05
N ASP A 211 21.47 -11.35 21.95
CA ASP A 211 22.07 -12.27 20.98
C ASP A 211 21.74 -13.74 21.34
N PHE A 212 21.70 -14.09 22.63
CA PHE A 212 21.25 -15.40 23.10
C PHE A 212 19.76 -15.65 22.82
N THR A 213 18.90 -14.67 23.08
CA THR A 213 17.45 -14.83 22.90
C THR A 213 17.06 -14.85 21.43
N ALA A 214 17.52 -13.88 20.63
CA ALA A 214 17.26 -13.81 19.18
C ALA A 214 17.56 -15.15 18.49
N LYS A 215 18.77 -15.69 18.71
CA LYS A 215 19.21 -16.97 18.16
C LYS A 215 18.31 -18.15 18.55
N ASN A 216 17.80 -18.20 19.78
CA ASN A 216 16.90 -19.27 20.22
C ASN A 216 15.47 -19.09 19.70
N LEU A 217 14.96 -17.86 19.68
CA LEU A 217 13.64 -17.51 19.16
C LEU A 217 13.55 -17.75 17.65
N GLU A 218 14.58 -17.38 16.86
CA GLU A 218 14.69 -17.76 15.45
C GLU A 218 14.64 -19.28 15.26
N ASN A 219 15.39 -20.02 16.08
CA ASN A 219 15.43 -21.49 16.03
C ASN A 219 14.11 -22.14 16.46
N TYR A 220 13.27 -21.44 17.23
CA TYR A 220 11.89 -21.84 17.50
C TYR A 220 11.00 -21.60 16.26
N VAL A 221 11.00 -20.39 15.69
CA VAL A 221 10.20 -20.07 14.48
C VAL A 221 10.55 -21.00 13.32
N LYS A 222 11.83 -21.24 13.06
CA LYS A 222 12.34 -22.16 12.02
C LYS A 222 11.94 -23.64 12.23
N LYS A 223 11.38 -24.01 13.40
CA LYS A 223 10.90 -25.35 13.72
C LYS A 223 9.39 -25.45 13.94
N CYS A 224 8.68 -24.33 14.09
CA CYS A 224 7.33 -24.33 14.63
C CYS A 224 6.30 -23.74 13.65
N ASN A 225 5.60 -24.60 12.92
CA ASN A 225 4.49 -24.24 12.03
C ASN A 225 3.20 -23.87 12.80
N SER A 226 3.31 -23.36 14.03
CA SER A 226 2.17 -23.05 14.91
C SER A 226 1.74 -21.59 14.78
N SER A 227 0.44 -21.37 14.54
CA SER A 227 -0.20 -20.05 14.54
C SER A 227 -0.69 -19.60 15.92
N GLY A 228 -0.30 -20.29 17.00
CA GLY A 228 -0.70 -19.98 18.37
C GLY A 228 -0.21 -18.62 18.87
N TYR A 229 -0.92 -18.05 19.86
CA TYR A 229 -0.70 -16.70 20.41
C TYR A 229 0.78 -16.34 20.63
N LEU A 230 1.52 -17.16 21.39
CA LEU A 230 2.94 -16.89 21.70
C LEU A 230 3.84 -16.97 20.46
N SER A 231 3.52 -17.82 19.48
CA SER A 231 4.26 -17.90 18.20
C SER A 231 4.13 -16.60 17.40
N LYS A 232 2.92 -16.03 17.32
CA LYS A 232 2.69 -14.70 16.72
C LYS A 232 3.51 -13.62 17.41
N LEU A 233 3.55 -13.61 18.75
CA LEU A 233 4.36 -12.64 19.50
C LEU A 233 5.86 -12.77 19.20
N VAL A 234 6.39 -14.00 19.07
CA VAL A 234 7.81 -14.25 18.79
C VAL A 234 8.20 -13.80 17.39
N SER A 235 7.44 -14.16 16.36
CA SER A 235 7.73 -13.73 14.97
C SER A 235 7.68 -12.19 14.84
N HIS A 236 6.72 -11.54 15.50
CA HIS A 236 6.59 -10.09 15.52
C HIS A 236 7.74 -9.41 16.26
N ALA A 237 8.17 -9.92 17.41
CA ALA A 237 9.33 -9.36 18.13
C ALA A 237 10.64 -9.47 17.32
N LEU A 238 10.82 -10.57 16.57
CA LEU A 238 11.99 -10.78 15.70
C LEU A 238 11.99 -9.90 14.44
N GLU A 239 10.81 -9.53 13.93
CA GLU A 239 10.67 -8.58 12.82
C GLU A 239 11.08 -7.16 13.24
N LEU A 240 10.61 -6.70 14.42
CA LEU A 240 11.01 -5.45 15.07
C LEU A 240 10.63 -5.53 16.56
N PRO A 241 11.54 -5.23 17.51
CA PRO A 241 11.23 -5.34 18.95
C PRO A 241 10.21 -4.28 19.38
N LEU A 242 9.39 -4.61 20.38
CA LEU A 242 8.33 -3.75 20.94
C LEU A 242 8.85 -2.36 21.37
N ALA A 243 10.09 -2.28 21.85
CA ALA A 243 10.74 -1.03 22.21
C ALA A 243 10.80 -0.01 21.05
N TRP A 244 10.91 -0.50 19.81
CA TRP A 244 11.13 0.27 18.57
C TRP A 244 9.88 0.35 17.67
N ARG A 245 8.77 -0.29 18.03
CA ARG A 245 7.52 -0.26 17.25
C ARG A 245 6.71 1.02 17.44
N MET A 246 6.04 1.45 16.36
CA MET A 246 5.05 2.53 16.40
C MET A 246 3.83 2.10 17.23
N LEU A 247 3.57 2.81 18.34
CA LEU A 247 2.65 2.39 19.40
C LEU A 247 1.20 2.16 18.95
N ARG A 248 0.70 2.94 17.98
CA ARG A 248 -0.68 2.85 17.49
C ARG A 248 -0.90 1.69 16.51
N LEU A 249 0.10 1.34 15.70
CA LEU A 249 0.06 0.13 14.88
C LEU A 249 0.24 -1.12 15.74
N GLU A 250 1.14 -1.08 16.74
CA GLU A 250 1.23 -2.15 17.75
C GLU A 250 -0.12 -2.36 18.46
N ALA A 251 -0.82 -1.29 18.86
CA ALA A 251 -2.15 -1.40 19.43
C ALA A 251 -3.17 -2.04 18.47
N HIS A 252 -3.19 -1.65 17.19
CA HIS A 252 -4.07 -2.27 16.20
C HIS A 252 -3.76 -3.77 16.03
N TRP A 253 -2.49 -4.13 15.87
CA TRP A 253 -2.04 -5.51 15.74
C TRP A 253 -2.35 -6.34 17.00
N PHE A 254 -1.99 -5.81 18.17
CA PHE A 254 -2.11 -6.52 19.44
C PHE A 254 -3.57 -6.69 19.88
N ILE A 255 -4.50 -5.79 19.56
CA ILE A 255 -5.94 -6.02 19.78
C ILE A 255 -6.40 -7.29 19.05
N ASN A 256 -6.02 -7.47 17.79
CA ASN A 256 -6.36 -8.66 16.99
C ASN A 256 -5.68 -9.94 17.53
N VAL A 257 -4.46 -9.84 18.05
CA VAL A 257 -3.72 -10.99 18.61
C VAL A 257 -4.23 -11.36 20.01
N TYR A 258 -4.52 -10.38 20.86
CA TYR A 258 -5.09 -10.53 22.20
C TYR A 258 -6.49 -11.15 22.18
N GLU A 259 -7.31 -10.87 21.16
CA GLU A 259 -8.59 -11.57 20.94
C GLU A 259 -8.42 -13.08 20.70
N THR A 260 -7.23 -13.52 20.27
CA THR A 260 -6.89 -14.96 20.13
C THR A 260 -6.20 -15.57 21.36
N LYS A 261 -6.04 -14.82 22.47
CA LYS A 261 -5.49 -15.32 23.75
C LYS A 261 -6.54 -16.19 24.47
N THR A 262 -6.13 -17.36 24.97
CA THR A 262 -7.06 -18.33 25.62
C THR A 262 -7.70 -17.76 26.90
N ASP A 263 -6.92 -16.96 27.63
CA ASP A 263 -7.30 -16.20 28.82
C ASP A 263 -7.36 -14.69 28.49
N MET A 264 -8.04 -14.34 27.40
CA MET A 264 -8.39 -12.96 27.04
C MET A 264 -9.43 -12.38 28.01
N GLU A 265 -9.24 -11.16 28.51
CA GLU A 265 -10.23 -10.47 29.34
C GLU A 265 -11.21 -9.63 28.49
N PRO A 266 -12.52 -9.94 28.46
CA PRO A 266 -13.46 -9.25 27.57
C PRO A 266 -13.60 -7.75 27.86
N VAL A 267 -13.35 -7.32 29.10
CA VAL A 267 -13.45 -5.91 29.53
C VAL A 267 -12.26 -5.09 29.00
N LEU A 268 -11.06 -5.67 28.95
CA LEU A 268 -9.88 -5.04 28.34
C LEU A 268 -10.05 -4.99 26.82
N LEU A 269 -10.49 -6.08 26.19
CA LEU A 269 -10.70 -6.12 24.73
C LEU A 269 -11.81 -5.17 24.27
N GLU A 270 -12.94 -5.10 24.99
CA GLU A 270 -14.01 -4.15 24.68
C GLU A 270 -13.53 -2.70 24.82
N LEU A 271 -12.82 -2.37 25.90
CA LEU A 271 -12.28 -1.02 26.05
C LEU A 271 -11.26 -0.70 24.95
N ALA A 272 -10.37 -1.64 24.60
CA ALA A 272 -9.36 -1.43 23.57
C ALA A 272 -9.99 -1.16 22.20
N LYS A 273 -10.96 -1.99 21.78
CA LYS A 273 -11.69 -1.78 20.51
C LYS A 273 -12.47 -0.47 20.50
N LEU A 274 -13.16 -0.16 21.59
CA LEU A 274 -13.98 1.05 21.71
C LEU A 274 -13.13 2.33 21.72
N ASP A 275 -12.09 2.38 22.55
CA ASP A 275 -11.20 3.53 22.68
C ASP A 275 -10.34 3.70 21.41
N PHE A 276 -9.90 2.60 20.77
CA PHE A 276 -9.27 2.66 19.46
C PHE A 276 -10.19 3.34 18.44
N ASN A 277 -11.44 2.90 18.30
CA ASN A 277 -12.40 3.50 17.37
C ASN A 277 -12.70 4.98 17.71
N MET A 278 -12.82 5.34 19.00
CA MET A 278 -13.02 6.75 19.41
C MET A 278 -11.81 7.64 19.07
N VAL A 279 -10.59 7.14 19.25
CA VAL A 279 -9.34 7.85 18.89
C VAL A 279 -9.22 8.02 17.36
N GLN A 280 -9.51 6.96 16.59
CA GLN A 280 -9.52 6.99 15.12
C GLN A 280 -10.56 8.00 14.58
N ALA A 281 -11.73 8.07 15.19
CA ALA A 281 -12.78 9.03 14.87
C ALA A 281 -12.39 10.50 15.15
N LEU A 282 -11.43 10.73 16.05
CA LEU A 282 -10.84 12.05 16.32
C LEU A 282 -9.70 12.36 15.34
N HIS A 283 -8.83 11.37 15.04
CA HIS A 283 -7.78 11.51 14.02
C HIS A 283 -8.35 11.88 12.64
N GLN A 284 -9.50 11.34 12.26
CA GLN A 284 -10.20 11.74 11.02
C GLN A 284 -10.59 13.23 10.99
N GLU A 285 -10.92 13.85 12.13
CA GLU A 285 -11.23 15.29 12.17
C GLU A 285 -9.96 16.16 12.17
N ASP A 286 -8.89 15.70 12.83
CA ASP A 286 -7.56 16.31 12.75
C ASP A 286 -7.03 16.29 11.30
N LEU A 287 -7.23 15.18 10.59
CA LEU A 287 -6.91 15.00 9.17
C LEU A 287 -7.73 15.95 8.28
N LYS A 288 -9.05 16.02 8.43
CA LYS A 288 -9.91 16.96 7.67
C LYS A 288 -9.53 18.42 7.86
N HIS A 289 -9.10 18.80 9.06
CA HIS A 289 -8.58 20.13 9.33
C HIS A 289 -7.29 20.38 8.54
N SER A 290 -6.36 19.43 8.60
CA SER A 290 -5.10 19.47 7.84
C SER A 290 -5.32 19.52 6.32
N ALA A 291 -6.29 18.78 5.79
CA ALA A 291 -6.65 18.77 4.36
C ALA A 291 -7.29 20.08 3.87
N ARG A 292 -8.07 20.77 4.72
CA ARG A 292 -8.58 22.10 4.39
C ARG A 292 -7.47 23.15 4.37
N TRP A 293 -6.52 23.09 5.30
CA TRP A 293 -5.33 23.93 5.24
C TRP A 293 -4.51 23.64 3.98
N TRP A 294 -4.21 22.38 3.68
CA TRP A 294 -3.38 21.99 2.54
C TRP A 294 -3.97 22.48 1.21
N LYS A 295 -5.27 22.18 0.96
CA LYS A 295 -6.01 22.69 -0.21
C LYS A 295 -6.03 24.23 -0.27
N SER A 296 -6.02 24.92 0.88
CA SER A 296 -5.93 26.39 0.92
C SER A 296 -4.54 26.96 0.61
N THR A 297 -3.46 26.19 0.75
CA THR A 297 -2.11 26.61 0.29
C THR A 297 -1.99 26.57 -1.23
N GLY A 298 -2.71 25.65 -1.87
CA GLY A 298 -2.58 25.35 -3.31
C GLY A 298 -1.21 24.80 -3.72
N LEU A 299 -0.37 24.34 -2.77
CA LEU A 299 0.98 23.84 -3.08
C LEU A 299 0.91 22.57 -3.94
N GLY A 300 0.19 21.53 -3.49
CA GLY A 300 0.01 20.28 -4.25
C GLY A 300 -0.77 20.41 -5.58
N GLU A 301 -1.39 21.56 -5.85
CA GLU A 301 -2.04 21.86 -7.14
C GLU A 301 -1.15 22.69 -8.10
N LYS A 302 -0.06 23.30 -7.59
CA LYS A 302 0.76 24.30 -8.32
C LYS A 302 2.25 23.97 -8.36
N LEU A 303 2.70 23.02 -7.54
CA LEU A 303 4.06 22.49 -7.51
C LEU A 303 3.98 21.02 -7.92
N ASP A 304 3.71 20.80 -9.20
CA ASP A 304 3.57 19.49 -9.84
C ASP A 304 4.82 18.59 -9.71
N PHE A 305 5.99 19.21 -9.56
CA PHE A 305 7.26 18.53 -9.26
C PHE A 305 7.38 18.00 -7.82
N ALA A 306 6.49 18.36 -6.90
CA ALA A 306 6.60 18.06 -5.47
C ALA A 306 5.59 16.99 -5.00
N ARG A 307 5.96 16.24 -3.95
CA ARG A 307 5.21 15.13 -3.37
C ARG A 307 3.93 15.59 -2.65
N ASP A 308 2.79 15.48 -3.33
CA ASP A 308 1.47 15.57 -2.66
C ASP A 308 1.23 14.33 -1.77
N ARG A 309 1.57 14.46 -0.48
CA ARG A 309 1.63 13.36 0.51
C ARG A 309 1.03 13.74 1.86
N LEU A 310 -0.06 14.52 1.88
CA LEU A 310 -0.66 15.00 3.14
C LEU A 310 -1.06 13.85 4.09
N MET A 311 -1.55 12.74 3.54
CA MET A 311 -2.01 11.58 4.31
C MET A 311 -0.87 10.91 5.05
N GLU A 312 0.29 10.81 4.41
CA GLU A 312 1.54 10.28 4.92
C GLU A 312 2.15 11.27 5.94
N ASN A 313 2.13 12.57 5.64
CA ASN A 313 2.52 13.65 6.55
C ASN A 313 1.67 13.71 7.83
N PHE A 314 0.37 13.39 7.76
CA PHE A 314 -0.50 13.23 8.92
C PHE A 314 -0.30 11.87 9.63
N PHE A 315 0.11 10.83 8.89
CA PHE A 315 0.50 9.54 9.46
C PHE A 315 1.74 9.65 10.33
N TRP A 316 2.76 10.41 9.91
CA TRP A 316 3.87 10.82 10.78
C TRP A 316 3.41 11.50 12.06
N ALA A 317 2.43 12.41 11.99
CA ALA A 317 1.93 13.13 13.16
C ALA A 317 1.22 12.21 14.18
N VAL A 318 0.43 11.23 13.71
CA VAL A 318 -0.13 10.15 14.55
C VAL A 318 0.97 9.20 15.04
N GLY A 319 2.00 8.98 14.21
CA GLY A 319 3.27 8.31 14.52
C GLY A 319 3.93 8.82 15.80
N VAL A 320 4.07 10.15 15.87
CA VAL A 320 4.71 10.86 16.97
C VAL A 320 3.80 10.94 18.21
N ILE A 321 2.52 11.29 18.06
CA ILE A 321 1.63 11.56 19.20
C ILE A 321 0.16 11.26 18.90
N PHE A 322 -0.34 10.11 19.35
CA PHE A 322 -1.66 9.57 18.97
C PHE A 322 -2.78 9.95 19.94
N GLU A 323 -2.46 10.42 21.14
CA GLU A 323 -3.40 10.56 22.25
C GLU A 323 -4.38 11.75 22.03
N PRO A 324 -5.68 11.62 22.37
CA PRO A 324 -6.74 12.59 22.06
C PRO A 324 -6.40 14.06 22.33
N GLN A 325 -5.81 14.35 23.49
CA GLN A 325 -5.53 15.70 23.98
C GLN A 325 -4.56 16.49 23.07
N PHE A 326 -3.68 15.80 22.33
CA PHE A 326 -2.67 16.43 21.48
C PHE A 326 -3.14 16.68 20.03
N SER A 327 -4.45 16.86 19.84
CA SER A 327 -5.10 17.21 18.57
C SER A 327 -4.46 18.41 17.86
N ASN A 328 -4.19 19.50 18.59
CA ASN A 328 -3.52 20.68 18.03
C ASN A 328 -2.08 20.37 17.60
N CYS A 329 -1.34 19.56 18.37
CA CYS A 329 0.01 19.13 18.02
C CYS A 329 0.00 18.31 16.72
N ARG A 330 -0.90 17.33 16.56
CA ARG A 330 -0.99 16.53 15.32
C ARG A 330 -1.30 17.37 14.09
N ARG A 331 -2.25 18.31 14.19
CA ARG A 331 -2.63 19.22 13.09
C ARG A 331 -1.43 20.09 12.69
N MET A 332 -0.74 20.67 13.67
CA MET A 332 0.47 21.44 13.44
C MET A 332 1.57 20.58 12.79
N LEU A 333 1.85 19.38 13.31
CA LEU A 333 2.88 18.50 12.77
C LEU A 333 2.58 18.10 11.32
N ALA A 334 1.33 17.83 10.97
CA ALA A 334 0.95 17.56 9.59
C ALA A 334 1.14 18.79 8.67
N LYS A 335 0.91 20.02 9.14
CA LYS A 335 1.29 21.25 8.41
C LYS A 335 2.81 21.31 8.20
N VAL A 336 3.58 21.11 9.27
CA VAL A 336 5.05 21.16 9.29
C VAL A 336 5.66 20.12 8.36
N ASN A 337 5.26 18.85 8.46
CA ASN A 337 5.76 17.75 7.63
C ASN A 337 5.44 17.97 6.13
N SER A 338 4.26 18.52 5.81
CA SER A 338 3.88 18.84 4.42
C SER A 338 4.72 19.98 3.85
N LEU A 339 5.01 21.01 4.66
CA LEU A 339 5.92 22.10 4.28
C LEU A 339 7.36 21.59 4.12
N ILE A 340 7.85 20.74 5.02
CA ILE A 340 9.15 20.05 4.91
C ILE A 340 9.23 19.32 3.57
N THR A 341 8.29 18.41 3.29
CA THR A 341 8.27 17.61 2.05
C THR A 341 8.28 18.51 0.81
N THR A 342 7.52 19.61 0.83
CA THR A 342 7.48 20.57 -0.29
C THR A 342 8.81 21.31 -0.48
N ILE A 343 9.51 21.62 0.62
CA ILE A 343 10.79 22.33 0.59
C ILE A 343 11.92 21.37 0.20
N ASP A 344 11.90 20.13 0.69
CA ASP A 344 12.79 19.02 0.31
C ASP A 344 12.86 18.90 -1.23
N ASP A 345 11.71 18.75 -1.89
CA ASP A 345 11.58 18.67 -3.36
C ASP A 345 12.02 19.94 -4.11
N VAL A 346 12.05 21.10 -3.44
CA VAL A 346 12.63 22.32 -4.02
C VAL A 346 14.16 22.22 -4.03
N TYR A 347 14.81 21.68 -2.99
CA TYR A 347 16.27 21.56 -2.92
C TYR A 347 16.84 20.35 -3.66
N ASP A 348 16.30 19.14 -3.44
CA ASP A 348 16.91 17.91 -3.95
C ASP A 348 16.56 17.66 -5.43
N VAL A 349 15.36 18.03 -5.89
CA VAL A 349 14.89 17.88 -7.27
C VAL A 349 14.94 19.18 -8.07
N TYR A 350 14.09 20.17 -7.77
CA TYR A 350 13.66 21.13 -8.80
C TYR A 350 14.50 22.42 -8.91
N GLY A 351 15.02 22.94 -7.81
CA GLY A 351 15.74 24.22 -7.77
C GLY A 351 17.12 24.16 -8.41
N THR A 352 17.54 25.26 -9.04
CA THR A 352 18.95 25.44 -9.45
C THR A 352 19.76 26.00 -8.28
N LEU A 353 21.07 25.76 -8.23
CA LEU A 353 21.90 26.17 -7.09
C LEU A 353 21.77 27.67 -6.76
N ASP A 354 21.75 28.55 -7.77
CA ASP A 354 21.58 29.99 -7.58
C ASP A 354 20.21 30.35 -6.96
N GLU A 355 19.13 29.68 -7.38
CA GLU A 355 17.80 29.85 -6.79
C GLU A 355 17.75 29.33 -5.35
N LEU A 356 18.46 28.24 -5.04
CA LEU A 356 18.54 27.68 -3.69
C LEU A 356 19.34 28.57 -2.73
N GLU A 357 20.40 29.25 -3.20
CA GLU A 357 21.07 30.28 -2.40
C GLU A 357 20.14 31.45 -2.07
N LEU A 358 19.37 31.95 -3.06
CA LEU A 358 18.38 33.00 -2.85
C LEU A 358 17.25 32.58 -1.90
N PHE A 359 16.72 31.36 -2.05
CA PHE A 359 15.68 30.83 -1.18
C PHE A 359 16.18 30.65 0.27
N THR A 360 17.41 30.15 0.44
CA THR A 360 18.06 30.05 1.75
C THR A 360 18.20 31.43 2.40
N ASP A 361 18.70 32.42 1.67
CA ASP A 361 18.90 33.79 2.17
C ASP A 361 17.57 34.44 2.59
N VAL A 362 16.51 34.29 1.79
CA VAL A 362 15.16 34.80 2.12
C VAL A 362 14.58 34.12 3.38
N VAL A 363 14.75 32.81 3.54
CA VAL A 363 14.33 32.10 4.77
C VAL A 363 15.17 32.51 5.97
N VAL A 364 16.49 32.67 5.82
CA VAL A 364 17.40 33.11 6.90
C VAL A 364 17.10 34.54 7.37
N ARG A 365 16.74 35.45 6.46
CA ARG A 365 16.26 36.80 6.80
C ARG A 365 14.85 36.80 7.39
N TRP A 366 14.00 35.89 6.93
CA TRP A 366 12.57 35.82 7.22
C TRP A 366 11.85 37.16 6.94
N ASP A 367 12.17 37.77 5.80
CA ASP A 367 11.65 39.08 5.36
C ASP A 367 11.01 38.99 3.97
N LEU A 368 9.73 39.36 3.91
CA LEU A 368 8.92 39.39 2.68
C LEU A 368 9.47 40.37 1.64
N ASN A 369 10.20 41.42 2.04
CA ASN A 369 10.76 42.42 1.11
C ASN A 369 11.78 41.83 0.12
N PHE A 370 12.42 40.71 0.47
CA PHE A 370 13.42 40.05 -0.39
C PHE A 370 12.81 38.95 -1.27
N MET A 371 11.55 38.57 -1.03
CA MET A 371 10.82 37.57 -1.81
C MET A 371 10.78 37.89 -3.31
N ASP A 372 10.85 39.18 -3.69
CA ASP A 372 10.70 39.56 -5.09
C ASP A 372 11.80 39.05 -6.03
N GLN A 373 12.95 38.66 -5.47
CA GLN A 373 14.11 38.07 -6.17
C GLN A 373 13.91 36.58 -6.49
N LEU A 374 12.94 35.91 -5.86
CA LEU A 374 12.69 34.47 -6.04
C LEU A 374 11.87 34.17 -7.30
N PRO A 375 12.02 33.01 -7.94
CA PRO A 375 11.10 32.52 -8.97
C PRO A 375 9.71 32.27 -8.38
N HIS A 376 8.66 32.32 -9.21
CA HIS A 376 7.26 32.33 -8.75
C HIS A 376 6.89 31.13 -7.85
N TYR A 377 7.40 29.93 -8.16
CA TYR A 377 7.15 28.72 -7.37
C TYR A 377 7.74 28.82 -5.96
N MET A 378 8.94 29.40 -5.82
CA MET A 378 9.55 29.71 -4.53
C MET A 378 8.83 30.83 -3.77
N LYS A 379 8.29 31.85 -4.46
CA LYS A 379 7.44 32.86 -3.81
C LYS A 379 6.23 32.22 -3.13
N LEU A 380 5.58 31.26 -3.80
CA LEU A 380 4.45 30.50 -3.23
C LEU A 380 4.89 29.62 -2.05
N CYS A 381 5.98 28.86 -2.20
CA CYS A 381 6.53 28.00 -1.14
C CYS A 381 6.91 28.80 0.12
N PHE A 382 7.72 29.86 -0.03
CA PHE A 382 8.15 30.71 1.07
C PHE A 382 6.98 31.42 1.75
N LEU A 383 6.01 31.94 1.00
CA LEU A 383 4.84 32.61 1.60
C LEU A 383 3.94 31.63 2.36
N SER A 384 3.77 30.40 1.88
CA SER A 384 3.03 29.35 2.62
C SER A 384 3.75 28.90 3.90
N LEU A 385 5.08 28.78 3.86
CA LEU A 385 5.92 28.56 5.06
C LEU A 385 5.78 29.72 6.05
N TYR A 386 6.02 30.96 5.58
CA TYR A 386 5.96 32.18 6.38
C TYR A 386 4.62 32.31 7.08
N ASN A 387 3.51 32.21 6.33
CA ASN A 387 2.17 32.37 6.88
C ASN A 387 1.85 31.29 7.92
N SER A 388 2.12 30.02 7.62
CA SER A 388 1.80 28.90 8.51
C SER A 388 2.61 28.95 9.82
N VAL A 389 3.88 29.36 9.78
CA VAL A 389 4.73 29.44 10.97
C VAL A 389 4.43 30.69 11.82
N ASN A 390 4.07 31.82 11.19
CA ASN A 390 3.56 32.97 11.93
C ASN A 390 2.17 32.69 12.53
N GLU A 391 1.30 31.92 11.88
CA GLU A 391 0.02 31.43 12.42
C GLU A 391 0.25 30.56 13.67
N MET A 392 1.13 29.55 13.60
CA MET A 392 1.48 28.70 14.74
C MET A 392 2.04 29.51 15.92
N ALA A 393 2.97 30.43 15.66
CA ALA A 393 3.55 31.27 16.71
C ALA A 393 2.52 32.25 17.31
N TYR A 394 1.61 32.80 16.50
CA TYR A 394 0.52 33.62 16.99
C TYR A 394 -0.45 32.83 17.88
N ASP A 395 -0.81 31.60 17.50
CA ASP A 395 -1.67 30.75 18.31
C ASP A 395 -1.06 30.43 19.67
N ILE A 396 0.24 30.09 19.72
CA ILE A 396 0.97 29.84 20.97
C ILE A 396 1.13 31.12 21.80
N LEU A 397 1.42 32.27 21.19
CA LEU A 397 1.46 33.57 21.89
C LEU A 397 0.09 33.95 22.48
N LYS A 398 -1.00 33.63 21.78
CA LYS A 398 -2.39 33.90 22.15
C LYS A 398 -2.90 32.95 23.26
N ASP A 399 -2.54 31.67 23.22
CA ASP A 399 -3.01 30.64 24.17
C ASP A 399 -2.07 30.42 25.37
N GLN A 400 -0.76 30.65 25.24
CA GLN A 400 0.25 30.43 26.29
C GLN A 400 0.97 31.71 26.74
N GLY A 401 0.93 32.80 25.96
CA GLY A 401 1.62 34.05 26.27
C GLY A 401 3.11 34.10 25.89
N VAL A 402 3.61 33.11 25.15
CA VAL A 402 5.04 32.97 24.79
C VAL A 402 5.25 33.25 23.30
N ASP A 403 6.15 34.17 22.97
CA ASP A 403 6.60 34.36 21.58
C ASP A 403 7.64 33.28 21.22
N ILE A 404 7.18 32.25 20.51
CA ILE A 404 8.03 31.17 20.02
C ILE A 404 8.60 31.43 18.62
N LEU A 405 8.19 32.52 17.95
CA LEU A 405 8.56 32.79 16.56
C LEU A 405 10.09 32.83 16.34
N PRO A 406 10.93 33.43 17.22
CA PRO A 406 12.38 33.43 17.04
C PRO A 406 12.98 32.01 16.97
N TYR A 407 12.46 31.07 17.77
CA TYR A 407 12.93 29.69 17.83
C TYR A 407 12.52 28.89 16.58
N LEU A 408 11.28 29.08 16.12
CA LEU A 408 10.80 28.45 14.88
C LEU A 408 11.58 28.98 13.66
N LYS A 409 11.77 30.30 13.56
CA LYS A 409 12.58 30.94 12.50
C LYS A 409 14.00 30.34 12.43
N LYS A 410 14.69 30.24 13.58
CA LYS A 410 16.04 29.65 13.65
C LYS A 410 16.04 28.23 13.08
N THR A 411 15.13 27.38 13.52
CA THR A 411 15.15 25.95 13.18
C THR A 411 14.83 25.71 11.69
N TRP A 412 13.91 26.48 11.09
CA TRP A 412 13.68 26.45 9.64
C TRP A 412 14.86 27.00 8.84
N ALA A 413 15.51 28.07 9.32
CA ALA A 413 16.70 28.63 8.69
C ALA A 413 17.90 27.66 8.75
N ASP A 414 18.04 26.90 9.83
CA ASP A 414 19.09 25.88 9.98
C ASP A 414 18.81 24.65 9.08
N LEU A 415 17.55 24.23 8.93
CA LEU A 415 17.14 23.22 7.94
C LEU A 415 17.51 23.64 6.51
N CYS A 416 17.11 24.85 6.07
CA CYS A 416 17.43 25.35 4.74
C CYS A 416 18.95 25.42 4.45
N LYS A 417 19.78 25.76 5.45
CA LYS A 417 21.25 25.71 5.30
C LYS A 417 21.76 24.28 5.09
N SER A 418 21.19 23.30 5.81
CA SER A 418 21.60 21.89 5.69
C SER A 418 21.21 21.29 4.34
N TYR A 419 20.04 21.64 3.80
CA TYR A 419 19.65 21.32 2.43
C TYR A 419 20.54 22.01 1.39
N LEU A 420 20.89 23.30 1.58
CA LEU A 420 21.80 24.00 0.68
C LEU A 420 23.21 23.37 0.67
N LEU A 421 23.67 22.80 1.78
CA LEU A 421 24.95 22.08 1.84
C LEU A 421 24.89 20.77 1.04
N GLU A 422 23.84 19.99 1.19
CA GLU A 422 23.64 18.75 0.42
C GLU A 422 23.47 19.03 -1.08
N ALA A 423 22.71 20.07 -1.46
CA ALA A 423 22.63 20.54 -2.83
C ALA A 423 24.01 20.98 -3.39
N LYS A 424 24.85 21.64 -2.58
CA LYS A 424 26.23 21.99 -2.98
C LYS A 424 27.14 20.79 -3.14
N TRP A 425 27.01 19.76 -2.30
CA TRP A 425 27.71 18.50 -2.48
C TRP A 425 27.29 17.82 -3.79
N TYR A 426 25.97 17.71 -4.05
CA TYR A 426 25.44 17.18 -5.31
C TYR A 426 25.94 17.96 -6.54
N TYR A 427 25.75 19.28 -6.61
CA TYR A 427 26.13 20.11 -7.76
C TYR A 427 27.65 20.19 -8.01
N SER A 428 28.49 19.84 -7.02
CA SER A 428 29.95 19.75 -7.19
C SER A 428 30.47 18.33 -7.41
N GLY A 429 29.59 17.31 -7.36
CA GLY A 429 30.00 15.89 -7.41
C GLY A 429 30.82 15.45 -6.20
N TYR A 430 30.68 16.13 -5.06
CA TYR A 430 31.43 15.83 -3.84
C TYR A 430 30.75 14.72 -3.02
N THR A 431 31.52 13.69 -2.69
CA THR A 431 31.12 12.66 -1.71
C THR A 431 31.79 12.95 -0.36
N PRO A 432 31.03 13.37 0.67
CA PRO A 432 31.57 13.58 2.02
C PRO A 432 31.98 12.26 2.68
N SER A 433 32.76 12.36 3.77
CA SER A 433 32.94 11.22 4.70
C SER A 433 31.62 10.87 5.39
N LEU A 434 31.48 9.65 5.93
CA LEU A 434 30.28 9.26 6.67
C LEU A 434 30.02 10.21 7.85
N GLN A 435 31.06 10.59 8.59
CA GLN A 435 30.91 11.47 9.76
C GLN A 435 30.49 12.89 9.35
N GLU A 436 31.11 13.45 8.31
CA GLU A 436 30.74 14.76 7.74
C GLU A 436 29.31 14.79 7.20
N TYR A 437 28.91 13.74 6.48
CA TYR A 437 27.53 13.54 6.07
C TYR A 437 26.60 13.53 7.28
N LEU A 438 26.85 12.65 8.26
CA LEU A 438 25.99 12.48 9.44
C LEU A 438 25.96 13.69 10.38
N ASP A 439 26.94 14.60 10.34
CA ASP A 439 26.92 15.87 11.08
C ASP A 439 26.01 16.93 10.44
N ASN A 440 25.72 16.83 9.13
CA ASN A 440 24.67 17.63 8.46
C ASN A 440 23.31 16.90 8.40
N ALA A 441 23.34 15.60 8.12
CA ALA A 441 22.18 14.83 7.68
C ALA A 441 21.13 14.58 8.78
N TRP A 442 21.51 14.73 10.07
CA TRP A 442 20.56 14.77 11.19
C TRP A 442 19.78 16.10 11.28
N VAL A 443 20.24 17.15 10.60
CA VAL A 443 19.51 18.41 10.43
C VAL A 443 18.67 18.37 9.16
N SER A 444 19.24 17.93 8.02
CA SER A 444 18.52 17.88 6.74
C SER A 444 17.30 16.97 6.75
N ILE A 445 17.32 15.89 7.54
CA ILE A 445 16.15 15.02 7.75
C ILE A 445 15.00 15.70 8.52
N SER A 446 15.10 17.00 8.82
CA SER A 446 14.04 17.86 9.41
C SER A 446 13.52 17.53 10.81
N ALA A 447 13.86 16.37 11.38
CA ALA A 447 13.50 15.98 12.74
C ALA A 447 13.72 17.07 13.81
N PRO A 448 14.77 17.91 13.76
CA PRO A 448 14.89 19.01 14.70
C PRO A 448 13.80 20.08 14.57
N VAL A 449 13.31 20.36 13.36
CA VAL A 449 12.12 21.21 13.12
C VAL A 449 10.90 20.53 13.74
N ILE A 450 10.65 19.26 13.39
CA ILE A 450 9.50 18.46 13.89
C ILE A 450 9.46 18.47 15.42
N LEU A 451 10.60 18.24 16.08
CA LEU A 451 10.68 18.13 17.54
C LEU A 451 10.62 19.50 18.25
N VAL A 452 11.28 20.55 17.74
CA VAL A 452 11.17 21.91 18.33
C VAL A 452 9.73 22.42 18.22
N HIS A 453 9.05 22.17 17.10
CA HIS A 453 7.61 22.47 16.96
C HIS A 453 6.76 21.65 17.94
N ALA A 454 6.99 20.35 18.05
CA ALA A 454 6.25 19.49 18.99
C ALA A 454 6.41 19.96 20.45
N TYR A 455 7.63 20.32 20.87
CA TYR A 455 7.94 20.74 22.25
C TYR A 455 6.98 21.83 22.77
N PHE A 456 6.76 22.90 22.01
CA PHE A 456 5.86 24.00 22.39
C PHE A 456 4.38 23.60 22.46
N TYR A 457 3.96 22.61 21.66
CA TYR A 457 2.59 22.10 21.64
C TYR A 457 2.30 20.99 22.66
N VAL A 458 3.33 20.37 23.26
CA VAL A 458 3.16 19.28 24.27
C VAL A 458 3.63 19.64 25.68
N SER A 459 4.48 20.67 25.82
CA SER A 459 5.07 21.05 27.12
C SER A 459 4.48 22.34 27.69
N SER A 460 3.92 23.22 26.85
CA SER A 460 3.42 24.55 27.23
C SER A 460 4.37 25.35 28.15
N PRO A 461 5.65 25.53 27.75
CA PRO A 461 6.71 26.02 28.63
C PRO A 461 6.57 27.51 28.97
N THR A 462 7.21 27.97 30.05
CA THR A 462 7.41 29.42 30.27
C THR A 462 8.44 30.00 29.28
N PRO A 463 8.54 31.35 29.12
CA PRO A 463 9.58 31.97 28.30
C PRO A 463 11.01 31.59 28.72
N GLU A 464 11.25 31.40 30.03
CA GLU A 464 12.54 30.99 30.58
C GLU A 464 12.85 29.52 30.28
N GLU A 465 11.85 28.64 30.42
CA GLU A 465 11.97 27.22 30.04
C GLU A 465 12.20 27.06 28.54
N ALA A 466 11.52 27.86 27.72
CA ALA A 466 11.69 27.91 26.27
C ALA A 466 13.11 28.36 25.86
N SER A 467 13.64 29.41 26.49
CA SER A 467 15.02 29.86 26.24
C SER A 467 16.01 28.77 26.66
N HIS A 468 15.85 28.23 27.88
CA HIS A 468 16.73 27.19 28.40
C HIS A 468 16.74 25.93 27.54
N PHE A 469 15.58 25.47 27.06
CA PHE A 469 15.48 24.33 26.14
C PHE A 469 16.20 24.58 24.81
N MET A 470 16.13 25.80 24.27
CA MET A 470 16.79 26.19 23.01
C MET A 470 18.28 26.53 23.16
N GLU A 471 18.75 26.76 24.39
CA GLU A 471 20.16 26.91 24.79
C GLU A 471 20.83 25.56 25.11
N GLU A 472 20.15 24.69 25.86
CA GLU A 472 20.60 23.33 26.19
C GLU A 472 20.54 22.40 24.97
N TYR A 473 19.55 22.60 24.11
CA TYR A 473 19.29 21.85 22.87
C TYR A 473 19.39 20.32 23.07
N PRO A 474 18.47 19.70 23.83
CA PRO A 474 18.55 18.32 24.29
C PRO A 474 19.03 17.29 23.26
N ASP A 475 20.10 16.55 23.58
CA ASP A 475 20.71 15.52 22.72
C ASP A 475 19.71 14.47 22.19
N ILE A 476 18.60 14.22 22.89
CA ILE A 476 17.53 13.34 22.42
C ILE A 476 16.91 13.82 21.09
N ILE A 477 16.93 15.12 20.79
CA ILE A 477 16.61 15.67 19.47
C ILE A 477 17.60 15.13 18.44
N ARG A 478 18.90 15.26 18.70
CA ARG A 478 19.96 14.79 17.78
C ARG A 478 19.90 13.28 17.56
N TRP A 479 19.71 12.49 18.61
CA TRP A 479 19.66 11.02 18.49
C TRP A 479 18.38 10.51 17.85
N SER A 480 17.22 11.13 18.12
CA SER A 480 15.98 10.83 17.40
C SER A 480 16.12 11.15 15.91
N SER A 481 16.70 12.31 15.59
CA SER A 481 16.98 12.73 14.21
C SER A 481 17.97 11.79 13.51
N MET A 482 18.99 11.31 14.22
CA MET A 482 19.94 10.33 13.69
C MET A 482 19.26 8.99 13.36
N ILE A 483 18.36 8.48 14.20
CA ILE A 483 17.61 7.26 13.86
C ILE A 483 16.67 7.50 12.68
N LEU A 484 16.04 8.68 12.59
CA LEU A 484 15.23 9.03 11.42
C LEU A 484 16.07 9.00 10.13
N ARG A 485 17.21 9.70 10.08
CA ARG A 485 18.12 9.74 8.93
C ARG A 485 18.63 8.35 8.55
N LEU A 486 19.12 7.57 9.52
CA LEU A 486 19.66 6.24 9.24
C LEU A 486 18.60 5.22 8.81
N ALA A 487 17.33 5.41 9.21
CA ALA A 487 16.21 4.59 8.72
C ALA A 487 15.77 5.02 7.31
N ASP A 488 15.65 6.33 7.06
CA ASP A 488 15.38 6.93 5.74
C ASP A 488 16.39 6.41 4.71
N ASP A 489 17.68 6.64 4.92
CA ASP A 489 18.76 6.18 4.03
C ASP A 489 18.74 4.67 3.74
N LEU A 490 18.31 3.84 4.70
CA LEU A 490 18.16 2.39 4.50
C LEU A 490 17.01 2.06 3.52
N GLY A 491 15.91 2.80 3.57
CA GLY A 491 14.71 2.60 2.73
C GLY A 491 14.76 3.32 1.37
N THR A 492 15.36 4.51 1.29
CA THR A 492 15.23 5.42 0.14
C THR A 492 16.43 5.41 -0.83
N SER A 493 17.66 5.24 -0.32
CA SER A 493 18.90 5.56 -1.04
C SER A 493 19.07 4.91 -2.43
N SER A 494 18.51 3.72 -2.65
CA SER A 494 18.57 3.00 -3.93
C SER A 494 17.65 3.56 -5.02
N TYR A 495 16.67 4.39 -4.65
CA TYR A 495 15.83 5.18 -5.55
C TYR A 495 16.36 6.60 -5.70
N GLU A 496 16.82 7.21 -4.61
CA GLU A 496 17.41 8.57 -4.60
C GLU A 496 18.64 8.67 -5.50
N LEU A 497 19.58 7.72 -5.38
CA LEU A 497 20.77 7.66 -6.22
C LEU A 497 20.44 7.49 -7.72
N LYS A 498 19.28 6.88 -8.04
CA LYS A 498 18.80 6.71 -9.44
C LYS A 498 18.15 7.98 -10.00
N ARG A 499 17.46 8.78 -9.18
CA ARG A 499 16.90 10.08 -9.61
C ARG A 499 17.94 11.21 -9.67
N GLY A 500 19.12 10.98 -9.07
CA GLY A 500 20.25 11.91 -9.05
C GLY A 500 20.17 12.84 -7.86
N ASP A 501 20.69 12.35 -6.73
CA ASP A 501 20.73 13.01 -5.42
C ASP A 501 22.13 12.79 -4.78
N VAL A 502 22.41 13.42 -3.63
CA VAL A 502 23.65 13.29 -2.88
C VAL A 502 23.89 11.86 -2.37
N SER A 503 25.15 11.48 -2.20
CA SER A 503 25.51 10.22 -1.52
C SER A 503 24.95 10.20 -0.10
N LYS A 504 24.14 9.19 0.22
CA LYS A 504 23.56 8.95 1.55
C LYS A 504 24.55 8.15 2.42
N SER A 505 24.24 7.90 3.70
CA SER A 505 25.17 7.27 4.65
C SER A 505 25.76 5.94 4.17
N ILE A 506 24.99 5.13 3.44
CA ILE A 506 25.45 3.87 2.83
C ILE A 506 26.57 4.14 1.81
N GLN A 507 26.36 5.06 0.86
CA GLN A 507 27.32 5.39 -0.19
C GLN A 507 28.56 6.09 0.39
N CYS A 508 28.39 7.01 1.33
CA CYS A 508 29.51 7.67 2.02
C CYS A 508 30.40 6.66 2.77
N TYR A 509 29.80 5.68 3.46
CA TYR A 509 30.57 4.62 4.13
C TYR A 509 31.25 3.65 3.17
N MET A 510 30.59 3.28 2.06
CA MET A 510 31.20 2.47 1.00
C MET A 510 32.41 3.18 0.37
N TYR A 511 32.30 4.50 0.14
CA TYR A 511 33.37 5.33 -0.39
C TYR A 511 34.53 5.50 0.60
N GLU A 512 34.25 5.74 1.88
CA GLU A 512 35.26 5.93 2.93
C GLU A 512 36.03 4.64 3.29
N THR A 513 35.40 3.47 3.17
CA THR A 513 35.94 2.19 3.68
C THR A 513 36.12 1.07 2.65
N GLU A 514 35.82 1.32 1.38
CA GLU A 514 35.93 0.36 0.25
C GLU A 514 35.16 -0.97 0.47
N VAL A 515 34.03 -0.93 1.18
CA VAL A 515 33.20 -2.12 1.49
C VAL A 515 32.02 -2.32 0.53
N SER A 516 31.47 -3.55 0.53
CA SER A 516 30.22 -3.88 -0.15
C SER A 516 28.99 -3.24 0.52
N GLU A 517 27.95 -2.96 -0.26
CA GLU A 517 26.69 -2.36 0.22
C GLU A 517 26.05 -3.15 1.36
N GLU A 518 26.10 -4.49 1.33
CA GLU A 518 25.66 -5.36 2.42
C GLU A 518 26.30 -4.99 3.78
N LYS A 519 27.64 -4.85 3.80
CA LYS A 519 28.39 -4.46 5.00
C LYS A 519 28.12 -3.02 5.41
N ALA A 520 27.87 -2.13 4.45
CA ALA A 520 27.50 -0.75 4.73
C ALA A 520 26.10 -0.68 5.38
N ARG A 521 25.10 -1.37 4.82
CA ARG A 521 23.75 -1.49 5.41
C ARG A 521 23.80 -2.09 6.81
N ASP A 522 24.62 -3.11 7.04
CA ASP A 522 24.80 -3.68 8.37
C ASP A 522 25.54 -2.72 9.33
N HIS A 523 26.49 -1.91 8.86
CA HIS A 523 27.06 -0.83 9.66
C HIS A 523 25.99 0.19 10.07
N ILE A 524 25.13 0.63 9.13
CA ILE A 524 24.03 1.57 9.41
C ILE A 524 23.01 0.99 10.42
N LYS A 525 22.61 -0.29 10.29
CA LYS A 525 21.77 -0.98 11.30
C LYS A 525 22.41 -0.97 12.69
N ASN A 526 23.72 -1.20 12.78
CA ASN A 526 24.46 -1.14 14.04
C ASN A 526 24.53 0.30 14.61
N LEU A 527 24.63 1.34 13.77
CA LEU A 527 24.54 2.74 14.21
C LEU A 527 23.15 3.08 14.77
N ILE A 528 22.06 2.58 14.18
CA ILE A 528 20.70 2.71 14.74
C ILE A 528 20.64 2.05 16.13
N GLY A 529 21.10 0.81 16.25
CA GLY A 529 21.13 0.08 17.52
C GLY A 529 21.94 0.80 18.61
N ASN A 530 23.11 1.35 18.26
CA ASN A 530 23.94 2.14 19.18
C ASN A 530 23.32 3.50 19.53
N THR A 531 22.57 4.11 18.62
CA THR A 531 21.85 5.37 18.88
C THR A 531 20.67 5.16 19.83
N TRP A 532 19.97 4.03 19.73
CA TRP A 532 18.96 3.63 20.70
C TRP A 532 19.53 3.48 22.13
N LYS A 533 20.76 3.00 22.30
CA LYS A 533 21.42 2.94 23.63
C LYS A 533 21.56 4.32 24.27
N LYS A 534 21.83 5.36 23.47
CA LYS A 534 21.96 6.76 23.93
C LYS A 534 20.60 7.35 24.29
N ILE A 535 19.58 7.12 23.45
CA ILE A 535 18.19 7.49 23.77
C ILE A 535 17.73 6.81 25.07
N ASN A 536 18.04 5.52 25.27
CA ASN A 536 17.69 4.80 26.49
C ASN A 536 18.31 5.45 27.74
N ASP A 537 19.61 5.81 27.73
CA ASP A 537 20.25 6.40 28.92
C ASP A 537 19.76 7.82 29.24
N TYR A 538 19.44 8.62 28.21
CA TYR A 538 18.90 9.98 28.38
C TYR A 538 17.69 10.03 29.32
N ARG A 539 16.83 9.00 29.23
CA ARG A 539 15.58 8.86 30.00
C ARG A 539 15.82 8.69 31.50
N PHE A 540 16.98 8.18 31.89
CA PHE A 540 17.38 8.03 33.29
C PHE A 540 18.10 9.27 33.85
N ALA A 541 18.67 10.11 32.97
CA ALA A 541 19.60 11.17 33.36
C ALA A 541 18.98 12.58 33.44
N ASN A 542 17.86 12.85 32.76
CA ASN A 542 17.41 14.23 32.48
C ASN A 542 16.02 14.56 33.05
N PRO A 543 15.92 14.89 34.36
CA PRO A 543 14.65 15.21 35.02
C PRO A 543 14.05 16.57 34.66
N ARG A 544 14.74 17.39 33.84
CA ARG A 544 14.25 18.70 33.37
C ARG A 544 13.37 18.60 32.12
N THR A 545 13.56 17.55 31.33
CA THR A 545 12.85 17.36 30.07
C THR A 545 11.54 16.64 30.33
N SER A 546 10.42 17.20 29.88
CA SER A 546 9.09 16.60 30.04
C SER A 546 9.08 15.16 29.48
N GLN A 547 8.57 14.21 30.27
CA GLN A 547 8.44 12.81 29.84
C GLN A 547 7.54 12.67 28.60
N THR A 548 6.56 13.56 28.43
CA THR A 548 5.76 13.67 27.20
C THR A 548 6.65 14.00 26.00
N PHE A 549 7.58 14.94 26.12
CA PHE A 549 8.51 15.30 25.04
C PHE A 549 9.56 14.22 24.78
N ILE A 550 10.05 13.54 25.82
CA ILE A 550 10.90 12.34 25.67
C ILE A 550 10.14 11.27 24.89
N GLY A 551 8.86 11.03 25.21
CA GLY A 551 7.98 10.12 24.47
C GLY A 551 7.82 10.49 23.00
N VAL A 552 7.57 11.77 22.71
CA VAL A 552 7.51 12.35 21.35
C VAL A 552 8.79 12.08 20.56
N ALA A 553 9.96 12.34 21.15
CA ALA A 553 11.25 12.10 20.48
C ALA A 553 11.52 10.61 20.23
N MET A 554 11.18 9.73 21.17
CA MET A 554 11.24 8.28 20.94
C MET A 554 10.24 7.81 19.87
N ASN A 555 9.05 8.38 19.84
CA ASN A 555 8.01 8.02 18.87
C ASN A 555 8.35 8.46 17.44
N LEU A 556 9.08 9.57 17.25
CA LEU A 556 9.61 9.93 15.94
C LEU A 556 10.61 8.87 15.42
N ALA A 557 11.52 8.39 16.27
CA ALA A 557 12.45 7.31 15.92
C ALA A 557 11.73 5.98 15.63
N ARG A 558 10.69 5.62 16.40
CA ARG A 558 9.81 4.47 16.14
C ARG A 558 9.05 4.61 14.82
N MET A 559 8.56 5.81 14.52
CA MET A 559 7.85 6.08 13.28
C MET A 559 8.78 5.97 12.07
N ALA A 560 10.05 6.37 12.20
CA ALA A 560 11.07 6.14 11.17
C ALA A 560 11.24 4.66 10.83
N GLN A 561 11.47 3.82 11.83
CA GLN A 561 11.61 2.37 11.63
C GLN A 561 10.31 1.69 11.19
N CYS A 562 9.16 2.37 11.29
CA CYS A 562 7.87 1.93 10.76
C CYS A 562 7.66 2.37 9.30
N MET A 563 8.06 3.58 8.93
CA MET A 563 7.88 4.13 7.58
C MET A 563 8.87 3.55 6.58
N TYR A 564 10.12 3.36 7.01
CA TYR A 564 11.21 2.89 6.14
C TYR A 564 11.55 1.40 6.31
N GLN A 565 10.63 0.64 6.91
CA GLN A 565 10.86 -0.78 7.24
C GLN A 565 11.07 -1.65 5.98
N TYR A 566 10.35 -1.34 4.91
CA TYR A 566 10.25 -2.17 3.71
C TYR A 566 10.45 -1.40 2.38
N GLY A 567 10.88 -0.13 2.46
CA GLY A 567 11.11 0.75 1.29
C GLY A 567 10.88 2.22 1.64
N ASP A 568 10.65 3.05 0.63
CA ASP A 568 10.22 4.45 0.82
C ASP A 568 8.70 4.54 1.06
N GLY A 569 8.28 4.35 2.32
CA GLY A 569 6.87 4.44 2.70
C GLY A 569 6.28 5.87 2.72
N HIS A 570 7.06 6.90 2.36
CA HIS A 570 6.67 8.31 2.39
C HIS A 570 6.51 8.89 0.97
N GLY A 571 7.50 8.74 0.11
CA GLY A 571 7.45 9.17 -1.29
C GLY A 571 6.70 8.18 -2.19
N VAL A 572 6.89 6.87 -2.01
CA VAL A 572 6.21 5.83 -2.81
C VAL A 572 4.89 5.42 -2.15
N GLY A 573 3.78 5.52 -2.90
CA GLY A 573 2.45 5.10 -2.46
C GLY A 573 2.23 3.59 -2.54
N ASP A 574 3.14 2.80 -1.96
CA ASP A 574 3.12 1.34 -2.05
C ASP A 574 1.92 0.68 -1.33
N LEU A 575 1.72 -0.63 -1.57
CA LEU A 575 0.60 -1.39 -1.01
C LEU A 575 0.72 -1.58 0.51
N GLU A 576 1.90 -1.90 1.05
CA GLU A 576 2.00 -2.22 2.48
C GLU A 576 1.86 -0.98 3.36
N THR A 577 2.48 0.14 2.99
CA THR A 577 2.31 1.39 3.73
C THR A 577 0.91 1.97 3.54
N LYS A 578 0.26 1.72 2.40
CA LYS A 578 -1.17 2.00 2.20
C LYS A 578 -2.03 1.17 3.15
N ASP A 579 -1.77 -0.12 3.31
CA ASP A 579 -2.51 -0.97 4.25
C ASP A 579 -2.28 -0.55 5.71
N ARG A 580 -1.06 -0.14 6.08
CA ARG A 580 -0.78 0.48 7.40
C ARG A 580 -1.59 1.76 7.62
N ARG A 581 -1.74 2.61 6.60
CA ARG A 581 -2.60 3.82 6.62
C ARG A 581 -4.09 3.46 6.68
N VAL A 582 -4.54 2.39 6.01
CA VAL A 582 -5.92 1.90 6.06
C VAL A 582 -6.28 1.34 7.43
N ASP A 583 -5.41 0.52 8.02
CA ASP A 583 -5.55 -0.02 9.37
C ASP A 583 -5.56 1.09 10.43
N ALA A 584 -4.75 2.14 10.24
CA ALA A 584 -4.73 3.30 11.13
C ALA A 584 -5.99 4.17 11.03
N TYR A 585 -6.53 4.43 9.83
CA TYR A 585 -7.55 5.48 9.62
C TYR A 585 -8.95 5.03 9.22
N PHE A 586 -9.10 3.87 8.56
CA PHE A 586 -10.35 3.50 7.89
C PHE A 586 -10.93 2.16 8.36
N LYS A 587 -10.09 1.30 8.95
CA LYS A 587 -10.49 0.02 9.54
C LYS A 587 -10.97 0.21 10.98
N TRP A 588 -12.27 0.07 11.18
CA TRP A 588 -12.90 0.07 12.50
C TRP A 588 -12.89 -1.32 13.10
N PHE A 589 -12.65 -1.45 14.41
CA PHE A 589 -12.92 -2.71 15.10
C PHE A 589 -14.43 -2.98 15.20
N PRO A 590 -14.89 -4.22 14.92
CA PRO A 590 -16.30 -4.58 15.09
C PRO A 590 -16.72 -4.55 16.56
N GLU A 591 -17.96 -4.15 16.82
CA GLU A 591 -18.50 -3.94 18.16
C GLU A 591 -18.97 -5.24 18.84
N SER A 592 -18.76 -5.35 20.15
CA SER A 592 -19.49 -6.29 21.01
C SER A 592 -20.91 -5.80 21.39
N LEU A 593 -21.25 -4.55 21.03
CA LEU A 593 -22.48 -3.84 21.39
C LEU A 593 -23.70 -4.14 20.48
N GLU A 594 -23.56 -5.00 19.46
CA GLU A 594 -24.68 -5.42 18.57
C GLU A 594 -25.89 -6.02 19.31
N LYS A 595 -25.76 -6.34 20.60
CA LYS A 595 -26.87 -6.80 21.46
C LYS A 595 -27.80 -5.69 21.99
N ILE A 596 -27.51 -4.40 21.77
CA ILE A 596 -28.30 -3.30 22.37
C ILE A 596 -29.06 -2.44 21.34
N ASN A 597 -28.59 -2.33 20.09
CA ASN A 597 -29.37 -1.68 19.02
C ASN A 597 -29.40 -2.57 17.76
N SER A 598 -30.55 -3.16 17.49
CA SER A 598 -30.83 -3.84 16.23
C SER A 598 -31.01 -2.84 15.08
N ASN A 599 -30.85 -3.32 13.84
CA ASN A 599 -31.15 -2.64 12.57
C ASN A 599 -30.16 -1.57 12.07
N GLN A 600 -28.87 -1.90 11.95
CA GLN A 600 -28.07 -1.53 10.76
C GLN A 600 -26.74 -2.30 10.71
N GLN A 601 -26.66 -3.34 9.88
CA GLN A 601 -25.39 -3.98 9.51
C GLN A 601 -25.02 -3.55 8.09
N PHE A 602 -23.84 -2.97 7.94
CA PHE A 602 -23.13 -2.89 6.67
C PHE A 602 -22.17 -4.07 6.62
N PHE A 603 -22.37 -5.00 5.68
CA PHE A 603 -21.43 -6.10 5.48
C PHE A 603 -20.25 -5.64 4.63
N SER A 604 -19.04 -5.87 5.12
CA SER A 604 -17.83 -5.93 4.30
C SER A 604 -17.96 -7.10 3.32
N CYS A 605 -17.61 -6.90 2.06
CA CYS A 605 -17.67 -7.95 1.05
C CYS A 605 -16.52 -8.96 1.22
N PRO A 606 -16.78 -10.27 1.30
CA PRO A 606 -15.80 -11.32 1.08
C PRO A 606 -16.04 -12.05 -0.25
N VAL A 607 -14.96 -12.53 -0.85
CA VAL A 607 -14.95 -13.40 -2.03
C VAL A 607 -15.65 -14.74 -1.74
N ASP A 608 -16.33 -15.30 -2.76
CA ASP A 608 -16.87 -16.67 -2.84
C ASP A 608 -17.60 -17.25 -1.62
N VAL A 609 -18.88 -16.88 -1.47
CA VAL A 609 -19.79 -17.52 -0.49
C VAL A 609 -20.26 -18.89 -1.00
N VAL A 610 -19.51 -19.95 -0.73
CA VAL A 610 -19.94 -21.34 -0.96
C VAL A 610 -21.03 -21.74 0.04
N MET A 611 -22.29 -21.48 -0.32
CA MET A 611 -23.48 -21.75 0.50
C MET A 611 -23.75 -23.27 0.66
N TRP A 612 -23.19 -23.88 1.71
CA TRP A 612 -23.51 -25.24 2.12
C TRP A 612 -24.89 -25.35 2.80
N TYR A 613 -25.95 -25.31 2.01
CA TYR A 613 -27.30 -25.67 2.46
C TYR A 613 -27.32 -27.13 2.94
N LYS A 614 -27.35 -27.32 4.28
CA LYS A 614 -27.30 -28.64 4.92
C LYS A 614 -28.57 -29.48 4.70
N GLU A 615 -29.65 -28.83 4.27
CA GLU A 615 -30.90 -29.42 3.77
C GLU A 615 -31.41 -28.56 2.60
N PRO A 616 -32.11 -29.13 1.61
CA PRO A 616 -32.72 -28.36 0.52
C PRO A 616 -33.89 -27.47 1.02
N PRO A 617 -34.24 -26.37 0.30
CA PRO A 617 -35.29 -25.44 0.69
C PRO A 617 -36.63 -26.11 1.05
N ARG A 618 -37.06 -25.96 2.30
CA ARG A 618 -38.28 -26.57 2.86
C ARG A 618 -39.56 -25.82 2.41
N GLY A 619 -39.76 -25.72 1.10
CA GLY A 619 -40.96 -25.14 0.47
C GLY A 619 -41.52 -25.97 -0.69
N LEU A 620 -40.68 -26.72 -1.40
CA LEU A 620 -41.11 -27.61 -2.49
C LEU A 620 -41.58 -28.96 -1.93
N GLY A 621 -42.83 -29.01 -1.49
CA GLY A 621 -43.55 -30.26 -1.27
C GLY A 621 -43.56 -31.10 -2.56
N TYR A 622 -43.39 -32.42 -2.41
CA TYR A 622 -43.17 -33.36 -3.52
C TYR A 622 -44.22 -33.22 -4.66
N TYR A 623 -43.80 -32.62 -5.77
CA TYR A 623 -44.39 -32.89 -7.07
C TYR A 623 -43.56 -33.98 -7.74
N SER A 624 -44.18 -35.14 -7.94
CA SER A 624 -43.62 -36.26 -8.70
C SER A 624 -43.45 -35.90 -10.18
N ASP A 625 -42.67 -36.72 -10.88
CA ASP A 625 -42.50 -36.74 -12.35
C ASP A 625 -41.59 -35.65 -12.96
N GLY A 626 -40.48 -35.36 -12.28
CA GLY A 626 -39.30 -34.73 -12.90
C GLY A 626 -37.99 -35.08 -12.18
N PRO A 627 -36.82 -35.02 -12.85
CA PRO A 627 -35.53 -35.21 -12.19
C PRO A 627 -35.30 -34.11 -11.12
N PRO A 628 -34.54 -34.40 -10.05
CA PRO A 628 -34.23 -33.42 -9.02
C PRO A 628 -33.51 -32.22 -9.62
N TYR A 629 -33.87 -31.01 -9.20
CA TYR A 629 -33.12 -29.80 -9.53
C TYR A 629 -31.90 -29.70 -8.61
N THR A 630 -30.79 -29.21 -9.14
CA THR A 630 -29.55 -28.96 -8.38
C THR A 630 -29.27 -27.47 -8.44
N PRO A 631 -29.09 -26.77 -7.31
CA PRO A 631 -28.54 -25.41 -7.31
C PRO A 631 -27.15 -25.41 -7.93
N THR A 632 -26.86 -24.46 -8.82
CA THR A 632 -25.59 -24.40 -9.57
C THR A 632 -24.92 -23.03 -9.55
N ALA A 633 -25.64 -21.96 -9.22
CA ALA A 633 -25.11 -20.63 -8.95
C ALA A 633 -26.06 -19.87 -8.00
N ALA A 634 -25.56 -18.95 -7.19
CA ALA A 634 -26.38 -18.13 -6.30
C ALA A 634 -25.75 -16.75 -6.06
N CYS A 635 -26.59 -15.73 -5.88
CA CYS A 635 -26.18 -14.41 -5.39
C CYS A 635 -27.28 -13.79 -4.50
N PHE A 636 -26.89 -12.94 -3.55
CA PHE A 636 -27.83 -12.06 -2.85
C PHE A 636 -28.26 -10.90 -3.76
N ASN A 637 -29.45 -10.35 -3.52
CA ASN A 637 -29.77 -9.00 -3.98
C ASN A 637 -28.98 -7.93 -3.20
N LYS A 638 -29.02 -6.68 -3.68
CA LYS A 638 -28.18 -5.57 -3.18
C LYS A 638 -28.22 -5.30 -1.67
N PHE A 639 -29.33 -5.60 -0.99
CA PHE A 639 -29.49 -5.38 0.45
C PHE A 639 -29.52 -6.69 1.27
N GLY A 640 -29.30 -7.84 0.63
CA GLY A 640 -29.26 -9.13 1.29
C GLY A 640 -30.60 -9.60 1.86
N ASP A 641 -31.75 -9.09 1.39
CA ASP A 641 -33.07 -9.56 1.81
C ASP A 641 -33.58 -10.77 1.01
N LEU A 642 -33.09 -11.00 -0.22
CA LEU A 642 -33.49 -12.11 -1.09
C LEU A 642 -32.30 -12.82 -1.76
N ASP A 643 -32.35 -14.15 -1.81
CA ASP A 643 -31.40 -14.99 -2.55
C ASP A 643 -31.93 -15.28 -3.96
N TYR A 644 -31.06 -15.18 -4.97
CA TYR A 644 -31.34 -15.52 -6.36
C TYR A 644 -30.50 -16.74 -6.74
N VAL A 645 -31.14 -17.90 -6.89
CA VAL A 645 -30.47 -19.21 -7.04
C VAL A 645 -30.78 -19.84 -8.39
N GLY A 646 -29.77 -19.96 -9.25
CA GLY A 646 -29.85 -20.66 -10.53
C GLY A 646 -29.72 -22.17 -10.36
N ASN A 647 -30.45 -22.93 -11.18
CA ASN A 647 -30.45 -24.39 -11.13
C ASN A 647 -30.01 -25.09 -12.43
N SER A 648 -29.84 -26.41 -12.33
CA SER A 648 -29.47 -27.31 -13.43
C SER A 648 -30.50 -27.44 -14.56
N LYS A 649 -31.72 -26.91 -14.39
CA LYS A 649 -32.79 -26.87 -15.42
C LYS A 649 -32.88 -25.52 -16.14
N GLY A 650 -32.05 -24.54 -15.76
CA GLY A 650 -32.16 -23.18 -16.30
C GLY A 650 -33.31 -22.38 -15.72
N GLU A 651 -33.62 -22.57 -14.43
CA GLU A 651 -34.60 -21.77 -13.69
C GLU A 651 -33.86 -20.96 -12.61
N ILE A 652 -34.24 -19.69 -12.42
CA ILE A 652 -33.80 -18.83 -11.31
C ILE A 652 -34.88 -18.87 -10.22
N LEU A 653 -34.52 -19.27 -9.01
CA LEU A 653 -35.40 -19.27 -7.83
C LEU A 653 -35.15 -17.99 -7.02
N ILE A 654 -36.21 -17.30 -6.60
CA ILE A 654 -36.12 -16.17 -5.66
C ILE A 654 -36.58 -16.68 -4.29
N ILE A 655 -35.70 -16.62 -3.29
CA ILE A 655 -35.85 -17.27 -1.98
C ILE A 655 -35.70 -16.24 -0.86
N ASP A 656 -36.54 -16.31 0.17
CA ASP A 656 -36.29 -15.62 1.44
C ASP A 656 -35.25 -16.39 2.25
N HIS A 657 -34.08 -15.78 2.48
CA HIS A 657 -32.98 -16.38 3.23
C HIS A 657 -33.33 -16.71 4.70
N LYS A 658 -34.38 -16.09 5.27
CA LYS A 658 -34.78 -16.27 6.68
C LYS A 658 -35.72 -17.46 6.88
N SER A 659 -36.71 -17.63 6.00
CA SER A 659 -37.64 -18.77 6.04
C SER A 659 -37.23 -19.94 5.14
N ILE A 660 -36.26 -19.73 4.24
CA ILE A 660 -35.79 -20.67 3.21
C ILE A 660 -36.96 -21.13 2.30
N GLN A 661 -37.90 -20.21 2.03
CA GLN A 661 -39.05 -20.44 1.14
C GLN A 661 -38.80 -19.82 -0.23
N VAL A 662 -39.10 -20.60 -1.28
CA VAL A 662 -39.11 -20.14 -2.67
C VAL A 662 -40.40 -19.35 -2.89
N HIS A 663 -40.28 -18.06 -3.23
CA HIS A 663 -41.41 -17.15 -3.42
C HIS A 663 -41.74 -16.87 -4.89
N ALA A 664 -40.78 -17.09 -5.80
CA ALA A 664 -40.95 -16.98 -7.24
C ALA A 664 -39.93 -17.83 -8.00
N MET A 665 -40.21 -18.10 -9.28
CA MET A 665 -39.34 -18.86 -10.18
C MET A 665 -39.35 -18.26 -11.58
N VAL A 666 -38.19 -18.06 -12.19
CA VAL A 666 -38.03 -17.46 -13.52
C VAL A 666 -37.38 -18.49 -14.46
N PRO A 667 -38.13 -19.12 -15.38
CA PRO A 667 -37.56 -20.02 -16.36
C PRO A 667 -36.78 -19.23 -17.42
N THR A 668 -35.55 -19.65 -17.73
CA THR A 668 -34.76 -19.07 -18.82
C THR A 668 -35.21 -19.64 -20.17
N PRO A 669 -35.17 -18.88 -21.28
CA PRO A 669 -35.64 -19.35 -22.59
C PRO A 669 -34.93 -20.61 -23.10
N ALA A 670 -33.69 -20.86 -22.65
CA ALA A 670 -32.84 -21.96 -23.11
C ALA A 670 -32.98 -23.26 -22.30
N GLY A 671 -33.64 -23.24 -21.12
CA GLY A 671 -33.81 -24.43 -20.27
C GLY A 671 -32.50 -25.13 -19.87
N ALA A 672 -31.41 -24.37 -19.73
CA ALA A 672 -30.04 -24.90 -19.62
C ALA A 672 -29.35 -24.46 -18.32
N VAL A 673 -28.53 -25.35 -17.76
CA VAL A 673 -27.74 -25.15 -16.53
C VAL A 673 -27.15 -23.74 -16.44
N ILE A 674 -27.51 -23.00 -15.38
CA ILE A 674 -26.95 -21.70 -15.05
C ILE A 674 -25.62 -21.89 -14.33
N LYS A 675 -24.57 -21.21 -14.79
CA LYS A 675 -23.18 -21.32 -14.28
C LYS A 675 -22.78 -20.17 -13.36
N ASN A 676 -23.26 -18.97 -13.66
CA ASN A 676 -22.97 -17.75 -12.92
C ASN A 676 -24.27 -16.94 -12.84
N ILE A 677 -24.49 -16.25 -11.71
CA ILE A 677 -25.49 -15.19 -11.56
C ILE A 677 -24.80 -14.02 -10.85
N VAL A 678 -24.93 -12.81 -11.40
CA VAL A 678 -24.26 -11.59 -10.90
C VAL A 678 -25.23 -10.41 -10.99
N PHE A 679 -25.44 -9.69 -9.89
CA PHE A 679 -26.16 -8.41 -9.92
C PHE A 679 -25.23 -7.26 -10.34
N SER A 680 -25.79 -6.25 -11.04
CA SER A 680 -25.15 -4.96 -11.22
C SER A 680 -25.02 -4.21 -9.88
N ARG A 681 -24.02 -3.33 -9.75
CA ARG A 681 -23.72 -2.61 -8.49
C ARG A 681 -24.86 -1.70 -8.01
N ASP A 682 -25.70 -1.23 -8.93
CA ASP A 682 -26.90 -0.46 -8.64
C ASP A 682 -28.06 -1.33 -8.09
N GLY A 683 -28.07 -2.63 -8.41
CA GLY A 683 -29.10 -3.63 -8.06
C GLY A 683 -30.24 -3.76 -9.09
N GLN A 684 -30.17 -3.04 -10.22
CA GLN A 684 -31.25 -2.95 -11.21
C GLN A 684 -31.19 -4.06 -12.27
N CYS A 685 -30.03 -4.66 -12.52
CA CYS A 685 -29.84 -5.69 -13.54
C CYS A 685 -29.26 -6.98 -12.95
N LEU A 686 -29.74 -8.14 -13.43
CA LEU A 686 -29.26 -9.46 -13.09
C LEU A 686 -28.69 -10.14 -14.33
N LEU A 687 -27.39 -10.37 -14.35
CA LEU A 687 -26.69 -11.11 -15.39
C LEU A 687 -26.68 -12.60 -15.04
N ILE A 688 -26.95 -13.45 -16.03
CA ILE A 688 -26.73 -14.90 -15.93
C ILE A 688 -25.84 -15.42 -17.07
N ASN A 689 -25.00 -16.40 -16.73
CA ASN A 689 -24.30 -17.25 -17.70
C ASN A 689 -24.98 -18.62 -17.74
N SER A 690 -25.33 -19.12 -18.93
CA SER A 690 -25.94 -20.46 -19.10
C SER A 690 -25.06 -21.35 -19.96
N ASN A 691 -25.25 -22.67 -19.88
CA ASN A 691 -24.43 -23.59 -20.69
C ASN A 691 -24.63 -23.40 -22.21
N VAL A 692 -25.74 -22.80 -22.65
CA VAL A 692 -25.96 -22.32 -24.02
C VAL A 692 -25.35 -20.93 -24.15
N ARG A 693 -24.05 -20.89 -24.54
CA ARG A 693 -23.21 -19.90 -25.28
C ARG A 693 -23.57 -18.39 -25.25
N THR A 694 -24.38 -17.97 -24.29
CA THR A 694 -25.12 -16.72 -24.33
C THR A 694 -25.25 -16.20 -22.91
N ILE A 695 -24.73 -15.00 -22.67
CA ILE A 695 -24.96 -14.22 -21.45
C ILE A 695 -26.34 -13.56 -21.58
N ARG A 696 -27.10 -13.46 -20.49
CA ARG A 696 -28.42 -12.82 -20.49
C ARG A 696 -28.51 -11.81 -19.35
N ILE A 697 -29.00 -10.61 -19.64
CA ILE A 697 -29.37 -9.61 -18.63
C ILE A 697 -30.88 -9.64 -18.44
N TYR A 698 -31.32 -9.65 -17.18
CA TYR A 698 -32.68 -9.39 -16.76
C TYR A 698 -32.77 -8.07 -16.01
N GLU A 699 -33.76 -7.24 -16.30
CA GLU A 699 -34.17 -6.12 -15.43
C GLU A 699 -34.83 -6.66 -14.16
N ASN A 700 -34.43 -6.10 -13.01
CA ASN A 700 -35.00 -6.39 -11.71
C ASN A 700 -36.19 -5.46 -11.44
N LEU A 701 -37.40 -6.03 -11.49
CA LEU A 701 -38.66 -5.31 -11.30
C LEU A 701 -39.11 -5.23 -9.83
N LEU A 702 -38.40 -5.91 -8.90
CA LEU A 702 -38.62 -5.76 -7.48
C LEU A 702 -37.95 -4.48 -6.95
N PRO A 703 -38.56 -3.77 -5.99
CA PRO A 703 -37.93 -2.60 -5.40
C PRO A 703 -36.63 -3.01 -4.70
N LEU A 704 -35.59 -2.18 -4.85
CA LEU A 704 -34.24 -2.46 -4.30
C LEU A 704 -34.24 -2.68 -2.79
N LYS A 705 -35.23 -2.14 -2.07
CA LYS A 705 -35.42 -2.30 -0.62
C LYS A 705 -36.83 -2.81 -0.35
N ASP A 706 -36.98 -3.61 0.70
CA ASP A 706 -38.24 -4.21 1.15
C ASP A 706 -38.86 -5.15 0.08
N GLY A 707 -38.01 -5.76 -0.76
CA GLY A 707 -38.37 -6.60 -1.90
C GLY A 707 -39.21 -7.82 -1.51
N LEU A 708 -38.93 -8.44 -0.37
CA LEU A 708 -39.76 -9.51 0.20
C LEU A 708 -41.22 -9.08 0.42
N THR A 709 -41.48 -7.82 0.77
CA THR A 709 -42.85 -7.30 0.97
C THR A 709 -43.58 -7.19 -0.36
N ALA A 710 -42.94 -6.58 -1.36
CA ALA A 710 -43.49 -6.46 -2.71
C ALA A 710 -43.72 -7.83 -3.36
N LEU A 711 -42.82 -8.79 -3.13
CA LEU A 711 -42.94 -10.18 -3.58
C LEU A 711 -44.09 -10.93 -2.89
N GLY A 712 -44.36 -10.61 -1.62
CA GLY A 712 -45.54 -11.05 -0.87
C GLY A 712 -46.85 -10.46 -1.40
N ASP A 713 -46.87 -9.20 -1.83
CA ASP A 713 -48.04 -8.57 -2.45
C ASP A 713 -48.27 -9.05 -3.89
N LEU A 714 -47.21 -9.22 -4.69
CA LEU A 714 -47.30 -9.85 -6.02
C LEU A 714 -47.94 -11.25 -5.93
N ASN A 715 -47.57 -12.05 -4.92
CA ASN A 715 -48.18 -13.35 -4.64
C ASN A 715 -49.68 -13.29 -4.28
N LYS A 716 -50.21 -12.15 -3.83
CA LYS A 716 -51.66 -11.92 -3.61
C LYS A 716 -52.41 -11.49 -4.88
N THR A 717 -51.70 -11.02 -5.92
CA THR A 717 -52.31 -10.57 -7.19
C THR A 717 -52.46 -11.68 -8.26
N VAL A 718 -52.13 -12.92 -7.91
CA VAL A 718 -52.12 -14.06 -8.85
C VAL A 718 -52.98 -15.18 -8.28
N ASP A 719 -54.29 -15.11 -8.49
CA ASP A 719 -55.27 -16.04 -7.89
C ASP A 719 -55.60 -17.27 -8.75
N GLU A 720 -55.38 -17.22 -10.07
CA GLU A 720 -55.87 -18.26 -11.00
C GLU A 720 -54.89 -19.43 -11.24
N ALA A 721 -53.68 -19.39 -10.66
CA ALA A 721 -52.64 -20.40 -10.86
C ALA A 721 -52.34 -21.19 -9.58
N ALA A 722 -52.11 -22.51 -9.72
CA ALA A 722 -51.78 -23.41 -8.62
C ALA A 722 -50.32 -23.89 -8.69
N GLY A 723 -49.66 -24.00 -7.52
CA GLY A 723 -48.32 -24.58 -7.40
C GLY A 723 -47.25 -23.86 -8.23
N VAL A 724 -46.48 -24.63 -9.00
CA VAL A 724 -45.30 -24.14 -9.74
C VAL A 724 -45.65 -23.05 -10.76
N GLU A 725 -46.81 -23.14 -11.43
CA GLU A 725 -47.22 -22.12 -12.41
C GLU A 725 -47.52 -20.76 -11.76
N LYS A 726 -47.94 -20.73 -10.49
CA LYS A 726 -48.03 -19.47 -9.73
C LYS A 726 -46.66 -18.86 -9.47
N MET A 727 -45.66 -19.68 -9.09
CA MET A 727 -44.29 -19.19 -8.90
C MET A 727 -43.68 -18.65 -10.20
N LYS A 728 -44.00 -19.25 -11.35
CA LYS A 728 -43.64 -18.72 -12.68
C LYS A 728 -44.32 -17.39 -13.00
N ALA A 729 -45.63 -17.29 -12.78
CA ALA A 729 -46.42 -16.08 -13.04
C ALA A 729 -46.12 -14.92 -12.08
N VAL A 730 -45.54 -15.19 -10.91
CA VAL A 730 -44.93 -14.18 -10.03
C VAL A 730 -43.52 -13.85 -10.52
N GLY A 731 -42.71 -14.84 -10.89
CA GLY A 731 -41.34 -14.65 -11.36
C GLY A 731 -41.22 -13.77 -12.60
N SER A 732 -42.14 -13.92 -13.57
CA SER A 732 -42.22 -13.05 -14.76
C SER A 732 -42.64 -11.60 -14.47
N LYS A 733 -43.06 -11.29 -13.23
CA LYS A 733 -43.25 -9.93 -12.70
C LYS A 733 -42.08 -9.46 -11.83
N CYS A 734 -41.09 -10.29 -11.57
CA CYS A 734 -39.91 -9.98 -10.75
C CYS A 734 -38.66 -9.74 -11.61
N LEU A 735 -38.49 -10.51 -12.68
CA LEU A 735 -37.39 -10.35 -13.65
C LEU A 735 -37.94 -10.32 -15.07
N ALA A 736 -37.60 -9.29 -15.85
CA ALA A 736 -37.87 -9.21 -17.28
C ALA A 736 -36.58 -9.42 -18.08
N LEU A 737 -36.59 -10.27 -19.11
CA LEU A 737 -35.42 -10.48 -19.97
C LEU A 737 -35.18 -9.21 -20.81
N PHE A 738 -34.03 -8.57 -20.60
CA PHE A 738 -33.66 -7.31 -21.25
C PHE A 738 -32.82 -7.54 -22.51
N ARG A 739 -31.75 -8.35 -22.40
CA ARG A 739 -30.80 -8.55 -23.51
C ARG A 739 -30.09 -9.90 -23.46
N GLU A 740 -29.68 -10.38 -24.63
CA GLU A 740 -28.85 -11.58 -24.81
C GLU A 740 -27.57 -11.22 -25.58
N PHE A 741 -26.42 -11.72 -25.12
CA PHE A 741 -25.10 -11.47 -25.69
C PHE A 741 -24.43 -12.79 -26.06
N GLN A 742 -23.90 -12.88 -27.26
CA GLN A 742 -23.21 -14.06 -27.77
C GLN A 742 -22.20 -13.65 -28.84
N ASP A 743 -21.13 -14.42 -28.98
CA ASP A 743 -20.28 -14.34 -30.17
C ASP A 743 -21.08 -14.93 -31.34
N THR A 744 -21.38 -14.11 -32.34
CA THR A 744 -22.15 -14.50 -33.53
C THR A 744 -21.31 -15.26 -34.56
N ILE A 745 -19.99 -15.11 -34.51
CA ILE A 745 -18.98 -15.63 -35.46
C ILE A 745 -18.49 -17.00 -34.98
N THR A 746 -17.82 -17.06 -33.82
CA THR A 746 -17.19 -18.28 -33.28
C THR A 746 -18.15 -19.10 -32.42
N LYS A 747 -19.15 -18.44 -31.81
CA LYS A 747 -20.08 -19.03 -30.83
C LYS A 747 -19.36 -19.71 -29.67
N VAL A 748 -18.32 -19.07 -29.13
CA VAL A 748 -17.58 -19.49 -27.92
C VAL A 748 -18.51 -19.58 -26.69
N HIS A 749 -18.11 -20.39 -25.69
CA HIS A 749 -18.77 -20.42 -24.37
C HIS A 749 -18.12 -19.42 -23.42
N TRP A 750 -18.88 -18.91 -22.45
CA TRP A 750 -18.38 -17.93 -21.47
C TRP A 750 -17.93 -18.60 -20.18
N LYS A 751 -16.80 -18.14 -19.64
CA LYS A 751 -16.20 -18.59 -18.38
C LYS A 751 -16.71 -17.77 -17.19
N ALA A 752 -16.33 -16.50 -17.17
CA ALA A 752 -16.69 -15.53 -16.16
C ALA A 752 -17.18 -14.26 -16.87
N PRO A 753 -18.45 -13.88 -16.67
CA PRO A 753 -18.98 -12.61 -17.15
C PRO A 753 -19.40 -11.69 -15.99
N CYS A 754 -19.04 -10.41 -16.07
CA CYS A 754 -19.37 -9.41 -15.06
C CYS A 754 -19.72 -8.04 -15.68
N PHE A 755 -20.49 -7.25 -14.93
CA PHE A 755 -20.76 -5.84 -15.22
C PHE A 755 -19.55 -4.95 -14.91
N SER A 756 -19.48 -3.78 -15.55
CA SER A 756 -18.67 -2.66 -15.09
C SER A 756 -19.13 -2.08 -13.75
N GLY A 757 -18.29 -1.26 -13.12
CA GLY A 757 -18.57 -0.63 -11.82
C GLY A 757 -19.80 0.30 -11.78
N ASP A 758 -20.19 0.86 -12.93
CA ASP A 758 -21.41 1.64 -13.16
C ASP A 758 -22.58 0.78 -13.68
N GLY A 759 -22.31 -0.38 -14.26
CA GLY A 759 -23.29 -1.26 -14.91
C GLY A 759 -23.65 -0.89 -16.35
N GLU A 760 -22.93 0.03 -17.00
CA GLU A 760 -23.14 0.41 -18.41
C GLU A 760 -22.57 -0.60 -19.42
N TRP A 761 -21.58 -1.39 -19.00
CA TRP A 761 -20.87 -2.37 -19.82
C TRP A 761 -21.03 -3.79 -19.27
N VAL A 762 -20.93 -4.77 -20.15
CA VAL A 762 -20.82 -6.19 -19.81
C VAL A 762 -19.57 -6.77 -20.45
N SER A 763 -18.83 -7.55 -19.68
CA SER A 763 -17.66 -8.30 -20.15
C SER A 763 -17.92 -9.81 -20.12
N GLY A 764 -17.24 -10.55 -20.99
CA GLY A 764 -17.30 -12.01 -21.06
C GLY A 764 -15.96 -12.63 -21.40
N GLY A 765 -15.37 -13.35 -20.44
CA GLY A 765 -14.14 -14.12 -20.66
C GLY A 765 -14.40 -15.40 -21.45
N SER A 766 -13.61 -15.63 -22.49
CA SER A 766 -13.64 -16.82 -23.35
C SER A 766 -13.39 -18.12 -22.57
N ALA A 767 -14.11 -19.18 -22.92
CA ALA A 767 -13.87 -20.55 -22.46
C ALA A 767 -13.05 -21.41 -23.44
N SER A 768 -12.51 -20.82 -24.51
CA SER A 768 -11.60 -21.52 -25.43
C SER A 768 -10.36 -22.03 -24.70
N LYS A 769 -9.88 -23.22 -25.09
CA LYS A 769 -8.60 -23.74 -24.59
C LYS A 769 -7.46 -23.22 -25.47
N GLY A 770 -6.71 -22.25 -24.96
CA GLY A 770 -5.55 -21.67 -25.65
C GLY A 770 -5.84 -20.33 -26.34
N GLU A 771 -6.98 -19.70 -26.06
CA GLU A 771 -7.30 -18.34 -26.50
C GLU A 771 -7.80 -17.53 -25.30
N TYR A 772 -6.98 -16.59 -24.82
CA TYR A 772 -7.36 -15.63 -23.80
C TYR A 772 -7.98 -14.41 -24.51
N LYS A 773 -9.31 -14.34 -24.50
CA LYS A 773 -10.06 -13.21 -25.08
C LYS A 773 -11.15 -12.76 -24.11
N ILE A 774 -11.22 -11.47 -23.84
CA ILE A 774 -12.26 -10.82 -23.03
C ILE A 774 -13.05 -9.91 -23.97
N TYR A 775 -14.31 -10.25 -24.18
CA TYR A 775 -15.23 -9.49 -25.04
C TYR A 775 -15.93 -8.44 -24.19
N ILE A 776 -16.05 -7.20 -24.67
CA ILE A 776 -16.70 -6.08 -23.97
C ILE A 776 -17.83 -5.53 -24.84
N TRP A 777 -19.04 -5.53 -24.29
CA TRP A 777 -20.25 -5.00 -24.93
C TRP A 777 -20.85 -3.83 -24.15
N ASP A 778 -21.48 -2.88 -24.87
CA ASP A 778 -22.41 -1.94 -24.27
C ASP A 778 -23.68 -2.68 -23.77
N ARG A 779 -24.48 -2.07 -22.88
CA ARG A 779 -25.78 -2.67 -22.47
C ARG A 779 -26.76 -2.91 -23.63
N VAL A 780 -26.57 -2.28 -24.79
CA VAL A 780 -27.43 -2.40 -25.98
C VAL A 780 -27.06 -3.63 -26.83
N GLY A 781 -25.91 -4.25 -26.60
CA GLY A 781 -25.43 -5.44 -27.33
C GLY A 781 -24.52 -5.14 -28.52
N HIS A 782 -24.00 -3.92 -28.65
CA HIS A 782 -22.85 -3.64 -29.53
C HIS A 782 -21.58 -4.18 -28.87
N LEU A 783 -20.67 -4.74 -29.67
CA LEU A 783 -19.35 -5.19 -29.22
C LEU A 783 -18.36 -4.07 -29.51
N GLU A 784 -17.82 -3.44 -28.47
CA GLU A 784 -16.84 -2.35 -28.62
C GLU A 784 -15.42 -2.90 -28.79
N ASN A 785 -15.04 -3.87 -27.96
CA ASN A 785 -13.64 -4.31 -27.87
C ASN A 785 -13.51 -5.81 -27.55
N ILE A 786 -12.39 -6.39 -27.98
CA ILE A 786 -11.94 -7.74 -27.61
C ILE A 786 -10.50 -7.63 -27.12
N LEU A 787 -10.30 -7.68 -25.80
CA LEU A 787 -8.95 -7.70 -25.23
C LEU A 787 -8.35 -9.10 -25.42
N GLU A 788 -7.21 -9.20 -26.10
CA GLU A 788 -6.47 -10.45 -26.29
C GLU A 788 -5.29 -10.55 -25.30
N GLY A 789 -4.96 -11.78 -24.89
CA GLY A 789 -3.89 -12.07 -23.94
C GLY A 789 -3.08 -13.32 -24.32
N PRO A 790 -2.35 -13.94 -23.36
CA PRO A 790 -1.51 -15.11 -23.64
C PRO A 790 -2.33 -16.31 -24.13
N LYS A 791 -1.69 -17.29 -24.79
CA LYS A 791 -2.39 -18.46 -25.39
C LYS A 791 -2.78 -19.53 -24.35
N GLU A 792 -3.52 -19.10 -23.34
CA GLU A 792 -3.97 -19.88 -22.19
C GLU A 792 -5.50 -19.93 -22.11
N ALA A 793 -6.03 -20.63 -21.10
CA ALA A 793 -7.46 -20.61 -20.77
C ALA A 793 -7.71 -19.61 -19.63
N LEU A 794 -8.58 -18.63 -19.87
CA LEU A 794 -9.07 -17.74 -18.82
C LEU A 794 -9.89 -18.54 -17.79
N ILE A 795 -9.61 -18.29 -16.51
CA ILE A 795 -10.24 -18.98 -15.38
C ILE A 795 -11.39 -18.15 -14.83
N ASP A 796 -11.13 -16.88 -14.51
CA ASP A 796 -12.08 -15.94 -13.91
C ASP A 796 -11.84 -14.48 -14.34
N LEU A 797 -12.83 -13.61 -14.12
CA LEU A 797 -12.91 -12.22 -14.62
C LEU A 797 -13.69 -11.32 -13.63
N ALA A 798 -13.13 -10.18 -13.26
CA ALA A 798 -13.76 -9.19 -12.38
C ALA A 798 -13.46 -7.74 -12.81
N TRP A 799 -14.48 -6.93 -13.02
CA TRP A 799 -14.33 -5.49 -13.30
C TRP A 799 -14.15 -4.71 -11.98
N HIS A 800 -13.23 -3.74 -11.96
CA HIS A 800 -13.02 -2.87 -10.81
C HIS A 800 -14.25 -1.99 -10.51
N PRO A 801 -14.73 -1.90 -9.26
CA PRO A 801 -16.04 -1.31 -8.97
C PRO A 801 -16.16 0.21 -9.20
N VAL A 802 -15.05 0.92 -9.45
CA VAL A 802 -15.02 2.39 -9.67
C VAL A 802 -14.07 2.86 -10.78
N HIS A 803 -13.41 1.95 -11.52
CA HIS A 803 -12.45 2.32 -12.58
C HIS A 803 -12.67 1.45 -13.84
N PRO A 804 -12.30 1.92 -15.04
CA PRO A 804 -12.28 1.11 -16.27
C PRO A 804 -11.07 0.16 -16.26
N ILE A 805 -11.08 -0.78 -15.31
CA ILE A 805 -10.00 -1.74 -15.08
C ILE A 805 -10.64 -3.12 -14.97
N ILE A 806 -10.11 -4.09 -15.72
CA ILE A 806 -10.57 -5.47 -15.74
C ILE A 806 -9.46 -6.37 -15.19
N VAL A 807 -9.74 -7.05 -14.08
CA VAL A 807 -8.89 -8.09 -13.50
C VAL A 807 -9.28 -9.45 -14.06
N SER A 808 -8.30 -10.26 -14.42
CA SER A 808 -8.51 -11.62 -14.91
C SER A 808 -7.40 -12.59 -14.48
N VAL A 809 -7.73 -13.88 -14.48
CA VAL A 809 -6.86 -14.95 -13.94
C VAL A 809 -6.63 -16.02 -15.01
N SER A 810 -5.36 -16.35 -15.29
CA SER A 810 -4.94 -17.44 -16.18
C SER A 810 -4.64 -18.74 -15.41
N LEU A 811 -4.11 -19.76 -16.08
CA LEU A 811 -3.75 -21.03 -15.44
C LEU A 811 -2.33 -21.03 -14.85
N THR A 812 -1.43 -20.14 -15.30
CA THR A 812 0.01 -20.16 -14.95
C THR A 812 0.48 -19.01 -14.06
N GLY A 813 -0.31 -17.93 -13.93
CA GLY A 813 -0.05 -16.87 -12.95
C GLY A 813 1.21 -16.01 -13.22
N MET A 814 1.68 -15.95 -14.46
CA MET A 814 2.77 -15.05 -14.86
C MET A 814 2.27 -13.62 -15.12
N ASP A 815 2.90 -12.65 -14.47
CA ASP A 815 2.71 -11.22 -14.75
C ASP A 815 3.21 -10.87 -16.17
N HIS A 816 2.53 -9.97 -16.87
CA HIS A 816 2.77 -9.68 -18.29
C HIS A 816 2.58 -8.20 -18.61
N THR A 817 3.58 -7.60 -19.26
CA THR A 817 3.54 -6.23 -19.76
C THR A 817 2.57 -6.07 -20.94
N GLU A 818 1.89 -4.93 -21.02
CA GLU A 818 1.00 -4.58 -22.13
C GLU A 818 1.76 -4.49 -23.47
N ASN A 819 1.28 -5.17 -24.52
CA ASN A 819 1.82 -4.96 -25.87
C ASN A 819 1.08 -3.79 -26.55
N TRP A 820 1.81 -2.69 -26.73
CA TRP A 820 1.33 -1.43 -27.28
C TRP A 820 0.87 -1.52 -28.75
N SER A 821 1.26 -2.55 -29.50
CA SER A 821 0.79 -2.77 -30.88
C SER A 821 -0.73 -2.96 -31.00
N ALA A 822 -1.41 -3.35 -29.91
CA ALA A 822 -2.87 -3.48 -29.86
C ALA A 822 -3.61 -2.15 -30.15
N PHE A 823 -2.96 -1.01 -29.94
CA PHE A 823 -3.55 0.32 -30.15
C PHE A 823 -3.24 0.95 -31.52
N ALA A 824 -2.42 0.31 -32.36
CA ALA A 824 -1.98 0.84 -33.65
C ALA A 824 -1.85 -0.28 -34.71
N PRO A 825 -2.91 -0.59 -35.49
CA PRO A 825 -2.93 -1.74 -36.40
C PRO A 825 -1.96 -1.64 -37.59
N ASP A 826 -1.42 -0.45 -37.86
CA ASP A 826 -0.40 -0.21 -38.90
C ASP A 826 1.04 -0.39 -38.37
N PHE A 827 1.23 -0.59 -37.05
CA PHE A 827 2.56 -0.71 -36.45
C PHE A 827 3.11 -2.13 -36.60
N LYS A 828 4.38 -2.25 -37.03
CA LYS A 828 5.02 -3.53 -37.28
C LYS A 828 6.29 -3.68 -36.45
N GLU A 829 6.21 -4.53 -35.44
CA GLU A 829 7.29 -4.86 -34.51
C GLU A 829 8.43 -5.62 -35.23
N LEU A 830 9.67 -5.39 -34.80
CA LEU A 830 10.88 -6.08 -35.28
C LEU A 830 11.45 -6.93 -34.14
N GLU A 831 11.95 -8.12 -34.44
CA GLU A 831 12.32 -9.12 -33.42
C GLU A 831 13.75 -8.95 -32.85
N GLU A 832 14.63 -8.18 -33.51
CA GLU A 832 16.00 -7.85 -33.05
C GLU A 832 16.37 -6.40 -33.44
N ASP A 833 17.28 -5.77 -32.69
CA ASP A 833 17.79 -4.42 -32.95
C ASP A 833 18.76 -4.41 -34.16
N GLU A 834 18.35 -3.89 -35.32
CA GLU A 834 19.27 -3.57 -36.42
C GLU A 834 19.97 -2.23 -36.17
N GLU A 835 21.31 -2.24 -36.08
CA GLU A 835 22.13 -1.03 -35.89
C GLU A 835 22.10 -0.16 -37.16
N TYR A 836 21.22 0.85 -37.17
CA TYR A 836 21.03 1.77 -38.30
C TYR A 836 22.26 2.67 -38.50
N VAL A 837 23.14 2.26 -39.41
CA VAL A 837 24.26 3.09 -39.88
C VAL A 837 23.74 4.13 -40.86
N ASP A 838 23.51 5.34 -40.35
CA ASP A 838 23.04 6.47 -41.14
C ASP A 838 24.03 6.81 -42.27
N CYS A 839 23.54 6.81 -43.50
CA CYS A 839 24.37 7.03 -44.70
C CYS A 839 24.35 8.51 -45.06
N GLU A 840 25.25 9.29 -44.45
CA GLU A 840 25.41 10.74 -44.71
C GLU A 840 26.03 11.05 -46.11
N ASP A 841 25.57 10.37 -47.18
CA ASP A 841 25.92 10.68 -48.57
C ASP A 841 24.74 11.25 -49.41
N GLU A 842 23.50 11.23 -48.91
CA GLU A 842 22.32 11.77 -49.63
C GLU A 842 22.30 13.31 -49.76
N PHE A 843 23.15 14.04 -49.01
CA PHE A 843 23.22 15.52 -49.06
C PHE A 843 24.45 16.09 -49.79
N ASP A 844 25.33 15.24 -50.34
CA ASP A 844 26.56 15.71 -50.98
C ASP A 844 26.33 16.16 -52.44
N LEU A 845 26.78 17.37 -52.79
CA LEU A 845 26.52 17.98 -54.10
C LEU A 845 27.35 17.35 -55.22
N ILE A 846 26.86 16.27 -55.82
CA ILE A 846 27.48 15.63 -57.00
C ILE A 846 27.58 16.64 -58.17
N PRO A 847 28.80 16.97 -58.66
CA PRO A 847 28.98 17.87 -59.79
C PRO A 847 28.61 17.20 -61.13
N GLU A 848 28.15 18.00 -62.11
CA GLU A 848 27.60 17.56 -63.40
C GLU A 848 28.58 16.78 -64.33
N THR A 849 28.91 15.52 -64.04
CA THR A 849 29.47 14.59 -65.04
C THR A 849 29.10 13.12 -64.79
N VAL A 850 27.96 12.67 -65.35
CA VAL A 850 27.78 11.48 -66.21
C VAL A 850 26.30 11.48 -66.67
N LYS A 851 25.97 10.78 -67.77
CA LYS A 851 24.74 11.04 -68.56
C LYS A 851 24.18 9.76 -69.18
N VAL A 852 22.86 9.77 -69.49
CA VAL A 852 22.10 8.76 -70.29
C VAL A 852 21.76 7.50 -69.46
N LYS A 853 20.52 6.96 -69.44
CA LYS A 853 19.54 6.79 -70.54
C LYS A 853 18.05 6.80 -70.11
N GLU A 854 17.15 7.05 -71.07
CA GLU A 854 15.68 6.81 -71.01
C GLU A 854 15.34 5.29 -70.96
N SER A 855 14.10 4.76 -70.88
CA SER A 855 12.75 5.21 -71.34
C SER A 855 11.64 4.27 -70.79
N ASP A 856 10.35 4.60 -70.65
CA ASP A 856 9.58 5.87 -70.65
C ASP A 856 8.13 5.64 -70.13
N ILE A 857 7.54 6.66 -69.50
CA ILE A 857 6.13 7.15 -69.54
C ILE A 857 4.93 6.15 -69.54
N ASN A 858 4.04 6.26 -68.54
CA ASN A 858 2.62 6.62 -68.76
C ASN A 858 1.90 7.02 -67.45
N GLU A 859 1.53 8.30 -67.34
CA GLU A 859 0.55 8.84 -66.38
C GLU A 859 -0.64 9.35 -67.20
N ASP A 860 -1.86 8.87 -66.94
CA ASP A 860 -3.16 9.49 -67.28
C ASP A 860 -4.29 8.50 -66.96
N ASP A 861 -5.13 8.80 -65.96
CA ASP A 861 -6.54 8.33 -65.86
C ASP A 861 -7.25 9.18 -64.77
N ASP A 862 -8.42 9.75 -65.10
CA ASP A 862 -9.13 10.73 -64.25
C ASP A 862 -9.93 10.08 -63.10
N VAL A 863 -10.00 10.77 -61.95
CA VAL A 863 -10.84 10.38 -60.80
C VAL A 863 -12.21 11.08 -60.87
N ASP A 864 -13.28 10.32 -61.12
CA ASP A 864 -14.66 10.80 -60.99
C ASP A 864 -15.05 10.96 -59.49
N ILE A 865 -15.80 12.02 -59.19
CA ILE A 865 -16.15 12.47 -57.84
C ILE A 865 -17.67 12.75 -57.70
N LEU A 866 -18.50 12.34 -58.67
CA LEU A 866 -19.90 12.83 -58.77
C LEU A 866 -21.02 11.77 -58.90
N THR A 867 -20.80 10.52 -58.52
CA THR A 867 -21.89 9.51 -58.42
C THR A 867 -22.10 8.96 -57.00
N VAL A 868 -23.37 8.95 -56.56
CA VAL A 868 -23.84 8.37 -55.29
C VAL A 868 -25.15 7.62 -55.58
N GLU A 869 -25.17 6.31 -55.36
CA GLU A 869 -26.39 5.48 -55.37
C GLU A 869 -26.50 4.61 -54.10
N LYS A 870 -27.63 3.92 -53.93
CA LYS A 870 -28.22 3.58 -52.62
C LYS A 870 -28.39 2.09 -52.31
N ASP A 871 -28.64 1.86 -51.02
CA ASP A 871 -29.13 0.65 -50.35
C ASP A 871 -30.13 -0.22 -51.14
N ALA A 872 -30.01 -1.56 -51.01
CA ALA A 872 -30.99 -2.39 -50.25
C ALA A 872 -30.66 -3.91 -50.24
N PHE A 873 -31.17 -4.61 -49.23
CA PHE A 873 -31.26 -6.09 -49.12
C PHE A 873 -32.24 -6.67 -50.20
N THR A 874 -32.20 -7.94 -50.66
CA THR A 874 -32.45 -9.20 -49.91
C THR A 874 -32.03 -10.52 -50.62
N ASN A 875 -32.01 -11.63 -49.85
CA ASN A 875 -32.00 -13.08 -50.21
C ASN A 875 -33.11 -13.51 -51.22
N PRO A 876 -33.09 -14.73 -51.88
CA PRO A 876 -32.73 -16.05 -51.29
C PRO A 876 -32.14 -17.19 -52.20
N CYS A 877 -31.96 -18.38 -51.60
CA CYS A 877 -31.78 -19.73 -52.20
C CYS A 877 -33.11 -20.31 -52.78
N PRO A 878 -33.22 -21.53 -53.38
CA PRO A 878 -32.26 -22.68 -53.45
C PRO A 878 -32.12 -23.39 -54.85
N ASP A 879 -31.28 -24.44 -54.95
CA ASP A 879 -31.67 -25.83 -55.38
C ASP A 879 -30.48 -26.75 -55.82
N VAL A 880 -30.76 -28.06 -55.96
CA VAL A 880 -29.85 -29.24 -56.16
C VAL A 880 -30.57 -30.19 -57.16
N PRO A 881 -29.98 -30.91 -58.15
CA PRO A 881 -28.98 -31.99 -57.93
C PRO A 881 -28.03 -32.46 -59.09
N GLU A 882 -27.26 -33.53 -58.79
CA GLU A 882 -26.79 -34.67 -59.63
C GLU A 882 -25.64 -34.61 -60.69
N GLN A 883 -24.52 -35.25 -60.31
CA GLN A 883 -23.70 -36.29 -61.01
C GLN A 883 -23.26 -36.19 -62.50
N GLN A 884 -21.94 -36.39 -62.74
CA GLN A 884 -21.25 -37.42 -63.58
C GLN A 884 -19.73 -37.07 -63.73
N ASP A 885 -18.73 -37.94 -64.01
CA ASP A 885 -18.53 -39.42 -63.90
C ASP A 885 -17.04 -39.79 -64.25
N LYS A 886 -16.62 -41.05 -63.96
CA LYS A 886 -15.56 -41.91 -64.62
C LYS A 886 -14.15 -42.16 -64.04
N CYS A 887 -13.72 -43.41 -64.34
CA CYS A 887 -12.40 -44.09 -64.21
C CYS A 887 -11.91 -44.41 -62.78
N VAL A 888 -11.82 -45.66 -62.27
CA VAL A 888 -11.53 -47.04 -62.76
C VAL A 888 -10.04 -47.30 -63.05
N GLY A 889 -9.36 -48.32 -62.46
CA GLY A 889 -9.73 -49.26 -61.38
C GLY A 889 -8.84 -50.55 -61.30
N SER A 890 -9.12 -51.47 -60.35
CA SER A 890 -8.57 -52.86 -60.21
C SER A 890 -7.10 -53.00 -59.67
N SER A 891 -6.57 -54.05 -59.00
CA SER A 891 -7.01 -55.22 -58.16
C SER A 891 -5.75 -56.03 -57.71
N SER A 892 -5.68 -57.02 -56.78
CA SER A 892 -6.39 -57.42 -55.53
C SER A 892 -5.75 -58.71 -54.92
N LYS A 893 -6.08 -59.11 -53.66
CA LYS A 893 -5.98 -60.50 -53.07
C LYS A 893 -4.58 -61.06 -52.70
N LEU A 894 -4.34 -62.11 -51.85
CA LEU A 894 -5.16 -63.09 -51.08
C LEU A 894 -4.36 -63.80 -49.91
N MET A 895 -5.03 -64.35 -48.88
CA MET A 895 -4.62 -65.39 -47.87
C MET A 895 -3.46 -65.12 -46.86
N GLY A 896 -3.34 -65.80 -45.68
CA GLY A 896 -4.32 -66.64 -44.95
C GLY A 896 -3.80 -67.64 -43.86
N SER A 897 -4.34 -67.55 -42.62
CA SER A 897 -4.55 -68.61 -41.58
C SER A 897 -3.47 -69.04 -40.53
N ASN A 898 -4.00 -69.48 -39.36
CA ASN A 898 -3.54 -70.49 -38.37
C ASN A 898 -2.69 -70.17 -37.09
N ASN A 899 -3.42 -70.21 -35.95
CA ASN A 899 -3.18 -70.97 -34.69
C ASN A 899 -2.11 -70.64 -33.62
N SER A 900 -2.64 -70.28 -32.43
CA SER A 900 -2.41 -70.84 -31.08
C SER A 900 -1.09 -70.61 -30.30
N GLY A 901 -1.23 -70.20 -29.03
CA GLY A 901 -0.20 -70.30 -27.99
C GLY A 901 -0.52 -69.53 -26.69
N SER A 902 -0.65 -70.23 -25.56
CA SER A 902 -0.75 -69.65 -24.20
C SER A 902 0.03 -70.54 -23.23
N PRO A 903 0.48 -70.01 -22.07
CA PRO A 903 0.25 -70.75 -20.82
C PRO A 903 -0.09 -69.87 -19.60
N LEU A 904 -0.43 -70.55 -18.49
CA LEU A 904 -0.53 -70.05 -17.10
C LEU A 904 0.80 -70.35 -16.36
N SER A 905 1.06 -69.99 -15.10
CA SER A 905 0.23 -69.53 -13.96
C SER A 905 0.97 -68.39 -13.19
N GLU A 906 0.76 -68.00 -11.91
CA GLU A 906 0.02 -68.54 -10.74
C GLU A 906 -0.29 -67.42 -9.71
N GLU A 907 -0.98 -67.73 -8.61
CA GLU A 907 -1.27 -66.81 -7.49
C GLU A 907 -0.52 -67.21 -6.20
N ALA A 908 -0.08 -66.24 -5.38
CA ALA A 908 -0.11 -66.33 -3.90
C ALA A 908 0.40 -65.05 -3.21
N GLY A 909 -0.15 -64.72 -2.03
CA GLY A 909 0.54 -63.93 -0.99
C GLY A 909 -0.07 -62.57 -0.63
N GLN A 910 -0.81 -62.51 0.48
CA GLN A 910 -1.18 -61.26 1.13
C GLN A 910 -0.04 -60.74 2.01
N ASN A 911 0.26 -59.44 1.94
CA ASN A 911 0.33 -58.54 3.09
C ASN A 911 0.49 -57.10 2.61
N GLY A 912 -0.11 -56.14 3.30
CA GLY A 912 -0.22 -54.76 2.82
C GLY A 912 0.56 -53.74 3.65
N GLN A 913 0.92 -52.63 3.00
CA GLN A 913 1.05 -51.32 3.63
C GLN A 913 0.84 -50.25 2.55
N ALA A 914 0.04 -49.22 2.86
CA ALA A 914 -0.15 -48.08 1.97
C ALA A 914 0.95 -47.04 2.19
N MET A 915 1.67 -46.68 1.14
CA MET A 915 2.49 -45.47 1.12
C MET A 915 1.81 -44.43 0.23
N ASN A 916 1.39 -43.32 0.82
CA ASN A 916 0.89 -42.19 0.06
C ASN A 916 2.05 -41.51 -0.67
N HIS A 917 1.87 -41.17 -1.95
CA HIS A 917 2.78 -40.26 -2.63
C HIS A 917 2.64 -38.85 -2.05
N ALA A 918 3.76 -38.14 -1.92
CA ALA A 918 3.79 -36.79 -1.37
C ALA A 918 3.14 -35.78 -2.33
N SER A 919 2.28 -34.93 -1.80
CA SER A 919 1.79 -33.72 -2.49
C SER A 919 2.85 -32.62 -2.42
N SER A 920 3.24 -32.09 -3.57
CA SER A 920 4.01 -30.84 -3.67
C SER A 920 3.20 -29.62 -3.20
N PRO A 921 3.84 -28.50 -2.85
CA PRO A 921 3.12 -27.29 -2.44
C PRO A 921 2.25 -26.70 -3.54
N LEU A 922 1.22 -25.96 -3.15
CA LEU A 922 0.50 -25.04 -4.03
C LEU A 922 1.29 -23.73 -4.12
N GLU A 923 1.67 -23.34 -5.32
CA GLU A 923 2.14 -21.99 -5.63
C GLU A 923 0.95 -21.03 -5.74
N GLY A 924 1.18 -19.72 -5.58
CA GLY A 924 0.12 -18.72 -5.46
C GLY A 924 -0.52 -18.34 -6.80
N ASN A 925 -1.82 -18.02 -6.78
CA ASN A 925 -2.51 -17.42 -7.92
C ASN A 925 -2.18 -15.93 -8.01
N THR A 926 -1.66 -15.47 -9.15
CA THR A 926 -1.38 -14.05 -9.44
C THR A 926 -2.47 -13.45 -10.34
N ILE A 927 -2.60 -12.12 -10.32
CA ILE A 927 -3.65 -11.34 -10.98
C ILE A 927 -3.09 -10.63 -12.22
N CYS A 928 -3.78 -10.73 -13.36
CA CYS A 928 -3.54 -9.88 -14.53
C CYS A 928 -4.48 -8.66 -14.49
N ILE A 929 -4.00 -7.47 -14.88
CA ILE A 929 -4.73 -6.21 -14.84
C ILE A 929 -4.74 -5.58 -16.23
N PHE A 930 -5.92 -5.37 -16.81
CA PHE A 930 -6.12 -4.58 -18.02
C PHE A 930 -6.70 -3.21 -17.66
N LYS A 931 -6.24 -2.15 -18.32
CA LYS A 931 -6.67 -0.78 -18.09
C LYS A 931 -7.16 -0.16 -19.41
N ASP A 932 -8.44 0.20 -19.47
CA ASP A 932 -8.97 1.00 -20.59
C ASP A 932 -8.49 2.46 -20.46
N SER A 933 -8.25 3.12 -21.60
CA SER A 933 -7.59 4.44 -21.69
C SER A 933 -8.51 5.55 -22.18
#